data_AF-A0A9E4HRI0-F1
#
_entry.id   AF-A0A9E4HRI0-F1
#
_cell.length_a   1.000
_cell.length_b   1.000
_cell.length_c   1.000
_cell.angle_alpha   90.00
_cell.angle_beta   90.00
_cell.angle_gamma   90.00
#
_symmetry.space_group_name_H-M   'P 1'
#
loop_
_entity.id
_entity.type
_entity.pdbx_description
1 polymer ?
#
loop_
_entity_poly.entity_id
_entity_poly.type
_entity_poly.pdbx_seq_one_letter_code
_entity_poly.pdbx_strand_id
1 'polypeptide(L)'
;MSTRNISISTADPIAVLGPTNTGKTWYAMERMLGHASGMFGFPLRLLARENYDRAVARVGAGNVALITGEEKIIPPGARYFLCTVEAMPMDKRVDFMAVDEVQLAADPERGHVFTDRILNARGREETLLLGAETIRRVLEELLPHLEVMTRQRLSKLSWAGQKKVTRLPRRSAVVAFSTAEVYKLAELIRAQRGGTAIVMGALSPRTRNAQVEMFQSGDVDYMVATDAIGMGLNMDINHVALAGDVKFDGRRPRKLSPAELGQIAGRAGRHTTDGSFGITDHCTMLEDDVIEAIENHRFRFLNGVYYRNSRLDFSSPDALMNSLEARPPSPLMTRKADADDQQALAALMERDDIRVLAHGEAQVELLYDVCQVPDYQREYTDSHAQMLARIYTALAEGKRLPKDWVSAQMQRLNRPDGDIDTLMSRLSGIRTWSYITQRQHWLDDAEEFQGLARSIEDRVSDSLHLVLTQRFVDRRAAVLSRRLKENTTLMSSIKSDGTVIVEGEDVGQLDGFVFTPRLSGGDEEGPVLAAARKALPDEISARVKALAASADAAFKLNARGQIFWREALIGKLVKGDGLYQPKAEVRASTLLEGDQLKTVQDRLNAFAADYPKTVLEKAVALTGDTLTGTARGIAYQVYEALGTLPSPAVAEMVKELDDDGRRQLALHGVRLGVDMIYMADLLKPAQIDAKALLWSIFNDQFPQSGPPPAGRVAIDHIDGVSDAYWLATGYRRLGGRVMRVDMAERLSAVIRTAARGGKFQISEEMMSLAGATRDQMAAILIDLNYAKVDDIASEDPEKPPIPVFERKQRPAKRGKAEGGKPRQAKSNGGRSDGGKPNGGKRSSQDKPGQGKHGQGKPGAATARAPKQPDPNSPFAILAQLKAQGK
;
A
#
# COMPACT_ATOMS: atom_id res chain seq x y z
N MET A 1 -6.51 9.10 71.77
CA MET A 1 -6.68 7.68 72.17
C MET A 1 -5.33 6.96 72.05
N SER A 2 -4.93 6.27 73.12
CA SER A 2 -3.94 5.17 73.25
C SER A 2 -2.76 5.09 72.27
N THR A 3 -1.57 5.36 72.80
CA THR A 3 -0.26 4.92 72.31
C THR A 3 -0.23 3.42 72.01
N ARG A 4 -0.54 3.03 70.77
CA ARG A 4 -0.31 1.68 70.28
C ARG A 4 1.17 1.54 69.92
N ASN A 5 1.92 0.86 70.79
CA ASN A 5 3.21 0.24 70.46
C ASN A 5 3.03 -0.62 69.20
N ILE A 6 3.53 -0.13 68.07
CA ILE A 6 3.65 -0.89 66.84
C ILE A 6 4.97 -1.64 66.93
N SER A 7 4.93 -2.98 67.05
CA SER A 7 6.10 -3.79 66.73
C SER A 7 6.36 -3.65 65.23
N ILE A 8 7.41 -2.91 64.90
CA ILE A 8 7.99 -2.77 63.56
C ILE A 8 8.76 -4.05 63.26
N SER A 9 8.71 -4.56 62.04
CA SER A 9 9.57 -5.67 61.60
C SER A 9 11.05 -5.30 61.76
N THR A 10 11.86 -6.33 62.05
CA THR A 10 13.31 -6.33 62.32
C THR A 10 14.18 -6.53 61.08
N ALA A 11 13.62 -6.58 59.87
CA ALA A 11 14.42 -6.74 58.66
C ALA A 11 14.91 -5.37 58.18
N ASP A 12 16.22 -5.15 58.31
CA ASP A 12 16.87 -3.96 57.78
C ASP A 12 16.69 -3.88 56.25
N PRO A 13 16.47 -2.67 55.69
CA PRO A 13 16.27 -2.52 54.26
C PRO A 13 17.52 -2.90 53.48
N ILE A 14 17.31 -3.46 52.29
CA ILE A 14 18.38 -3.77 51.33
C ILE A 14 18.29 -2.76 50.19
N ALA A 15 19.35 -1.99 49.98
CA ALA A 15 19.49 -1.11 48.82
C ALA A 15 20.08 -1.87 47.63
N VAL A 16 19.30 -2.03 46.56
CA VAL A 16 19.79 -2.56 45.29
C VAL A 16 20.13 -1.38 44.38
N LEU A 17 21.42 -1.10 44.22
CA LEU A 17 21.90 0.10 43.53
C LEU A 17 22.61 -0.25 42.21
N GLY A 18 22.46 0.60 41.21
CA GLY A 18 23.15 0.46 39.93
C GLY A 18 22.53 1.32 38.82
N PRO A 19 23.18 1.43 37.66
CA PRO A 19 22.67 2.21 36.53
C PRO A 19 21.35 1.68 35.96
N THR A 20 20.77 2.38 34.97
CA THR A 20 19.63 1.86 34.20
C THR A 20 20.02 0.58 33.45
N ASN A 21 19.03 -0.23 33.03
CA ASN A 21 19.25 -1.50 32.30
C ASN A 21 20.10 -2.54 33.06
N THR A 22 19.82 -2.73 34.36
CA THR A 22 20.52 -3.64 35.30
C THR A 22 19.65 -4.78 35.84
N GLY A 23 18.37 -4.83 35.47
CA GLY A 23 17.43 -5.86 35.94
C GLY A 23 16.95 -5.72 37.40
N LYS A 24 17.18 -4.58 38.06
CA LYS A 24 16.77 -4.35 39.47
C LYS A 24 15.28 -4.53 39.70
N THR A 25 14.45 -3.86 38.88
CA THR A 25 12.98 -3.96 38.98
C THR A 25 12.50 -5.39 38.73
N TRP A 26 13.11 -6.11 37.79
CA TRP A 26 12.80 -7.52 37.56
C TRP A 26 13.13 -8.39 38.79
N TYR A 27 14.31 -8.20 39.38
CA TYR A 27 14.71 -8.89 40.61
C TYR A 27 13.70 -8.63 41.76
N ALA A 28 13.33 -7.36 41.98
CA ALA A 28 12.38 -7.01 43.03
C ALA A 28 10.98 -7.59 42.78
N MET A 29 10.52 -7.63 41.52
CA MET A 29 9.26 -8.29 41.14
C MET A 29 9.28 -9.79 41.43
N GLU A 30 10.37 -10.49 41.09
CA GLU A 30 10.53 -11.92 41.40
C GLU A 30 10.49 -12.19 42.90
N ARG A 31 11.19 -11.36 43.69
CA ARG A 31 11.17 -11.42 45.15
C ARG A 31 9.75 -11.22 45.67
N MET A 32 9.10 -10.10 45.30
CA MET A 32 7.74 -9.77 45.74
C MET A 32 6.75 -10.91 45.50
N LEU A 33 6.73 -11.48 44.30
CA LEU A 33 5.80 -12.54 43.93
C LEU A 33 6.10 -13.89 44.61
N GLY A 34 7.29 -14.03 45.22
CA GLY A 34 7.64 -15.15 46.09
C GLY A 34 7.09 -15.03 47.52
N HIS A 35 6.69 -13.83 47.97
CA HIS A 35 6.09 -13.60 49.29
C HIS A 35 4.56 -13.74 49.26
N ALA A 36 3.95 -13.94 50.45
CA ALA A 36 2.51 -14.11 50.59
C ALA A 36 1.71 -12.81 50.28
N SER A 37 2.31 -11.65 50.55
CA SER A 37 1.77 -10.33 50.20
C SER A 37 2.91 -9.34 49.89
N GLY A 38 2.64 -8.34 49.06
CA GLY A 38 3.67 -7.40 48.66
C GLY A 38 3.16 -6.04 48.19
N MET A 39 3.99 -5.01 48.32
CA MET A 39 3.74 -3.67 47.78
C MET A 39 4.98 -3.14 47.08
N PHE A 40 4.79 -2.53 45.92
CA PHE A 40 5.88 -1.95 45.13
C PHE A 40 5.49 -0.56 44.63
N GLY A 41 6.21 0.46 45.11
CA GLY A 41 6.11 1.85 44.67
C GLY A 41 7.01 2.14 43.47
N PHE A 42 6.41 2.64 42.39
CA PHE A 42 7.09 3.07 41.18
C PHE A 42 7.05 4.60 41.03
N PRO A 43 8.09 5.22 40.47
CA PRO A 43 8.14 6.67 40.30
C PRO A 43 7.15 7.18 39.25
N LEU A 44 6.59 6.31 38.43
CA LEU A 44 5.72 6.71 37.32
C LEU A 44 4.57 5.73 37.15
N ARG A 45 3.40 6.29 36.81
CA ARG A 45 2.18 5.54 36.51
C ARG A 45 2.39 4.45 35.46
N LEU A 46 3.15 4.73 34.41
CA LEU A 46 3.39 3.78 33.32
C LEU A 46 4.17 2.56 33.79
N LEU A 47 5.16 2.75 34.67
CA LEU A 47 5.90 1.64 35.28
C LEU A 47 5.02 0.83 36.23
N ALA A 48 4.18 1.51 37.03
CA ALA A 48 3.21 0.82 37.89
C ALA A 48 2.25 -0.05 37.07
N ARG A 49 1.73 0.49 35.96
CA ARG A 49 0.82 -0.22 35.06
C ARG A 49 1.50 -1.41 34.37
N GLU A 50 2.69 -1.21 33.81
CA GLU A 50 3.44 -2.28 33.13
C GLU A 50 3.72 -3.44 34.09
N ASN A 51 4.15 -3.15 35.32
CA ASN A 51 4.42 -4.19 36.32
C ASN A 51 3.15 -4.81 36.91
N TYR A 52 2.05 -4.06 36.98
CA TYR A 52 0.72 -4.60 37.26
C TYR A 52 0.32 -5.65 36.23
N ASP A 53 0.37 -5.34 34.94
CA ASP A 53 -0.04 -6.27 33.89
C ASP A 53 0.85 -7.54 33.90
N ARG A 54 2.16 -7.40 34.18
CA ARG A 54 3.09 -8.53 34.37
C ARG A 54 2.74 -9.39 35.60
N ALA A 55 2.41 -8.78 36.73
CA ALA A 55 1.98 -9.50 37.92
C ALA A 55 0.66 -10.23 37.68
N VAL A 56 -0.32 -9.56 37.06
CA VAL A 56 -1.62 -10.14 36.69
C VAL A 56 -1.46 -11.37 35.80
N ALA A 57 -0.57 -11.30 34.79
CA ALA A 57 -0.29 -12.44 33.92
C ALA A 57 0.25 -13.67 34.66
N ARG A 58 0.89 -13.48 35.83
CA ARG A 58 1.54 -14.55 36.58
C ARG A 58 0.72 -15.09 37.75
N VAL A 59 0.02 -14.23 38.49
CA VAL A 59 -0.74 -14.61 39.70
C VAL A 59 -2.26 -14.36 39.59
N GLY A 60 -2.73 -13.84 38.45
CA GLY A 60 -4.14 -13.60 38.16
C GLY A 60 -4.67 -12.25 38.66
N ALA A 61 -5.63 -11.68 37.92
CA ALA A 61 -6.16 -10.33 38.16
C ALA A 61 -6.79 -10.16 39.55
N GLY A 62 -7.41 -11.20 40.11
CA GLY A 62 -8.03 -11.14 41.44
C GLY A 62 -7.05 -10.95 42.61
N ASN A 63 -5.74 -11.15 42.38
CA ASN A 63 -4.70 -11.07 43.41
C ASN A 63 -3.87 -9.79 43.37
N VAL A 64 -4.06 -8.93 42.36
CA VAL A 64 -3.19 -7.78 42.11
C VAL A 64 -4.02 -6.50 42.07
N ALA A 65 -3.58 -5.48 42.81
CA ALA A 65 -4.13 -4.15 42.78
C ALA A 65 -3.20 -3.19 42.03
N LEU A 66 -3.79 -2.23 41.30
CA LEU A 66 -3.12 -1.06 40.74
C LEU A 66 -3.63 0.18 41.45
N ILE A 67 -2.73 0.99 42.01
CA ILE A 67 -3.11 2.26 42.66
C ILE A 67 -2.22 3.39 42.16
N THR A 68 -2.78 4.31 41.40
CA THR A 68 -2.14 5.56 40.99
C THR A 68 -3.01 6.74 41.40
N GLY A 69 -2.56 7.98 41.15
CA GLY A 69 -3.35 9.18 41.45
C GLY A 69 -4.63 9.32 40.63
N GLU A 70 -4.73 8.63 39.50
CA GLU A 70 -5.80 8.76 38.50
C GLU A 70 -6.60 7.46 38.28
N GLU A 71 -6.06 6.32 38.71
CA GLU A 71 -6.62 5.00 38.44
C GLU A 71 -6.44 4.09 39.65
N LYS A 72 -7.52 3.45 40.08
CA LYS A 72 -7.54 2.56 41.24
C LYS A 72 -8.31 1.29 40.89
N ILE A 73 -7.59 0.17 40.82
CA ILE A 73 -8.14 -1.16 40.59
C ILE A 73 -7.79 -1.99 41.82
N ILE A 74 -8.78 -2.31 42.66
CA ILE A 74 -8.56 -3.08 43.89
C ILE A 74 -9.57 -4.22 43.96
N PRO A 75 -9.19 -5.42 43.50
CA PRO A 75 -9.97 -6.62 43.73
C PRO A 75 -10.13 -6.92 45.24
N PRO A 76 -11.26 -7.52 45.68
CA PRO A 76 -11.44 -7.88 47.09
C PRO A 76 -10.35 -8.81 47.66
N GLY A 77 -9.75 -9.64 46.81
CA GLY A 77 -8.69 -10.60 47.17
C GLY A 77 -7.25 -10.12 46.91
N ALA A 78 -7.03 -8.83 46.68
CA ALA A 78 -5.70 -8.33 46.30
C ALA A 78 -4.64 -8.55 47.39
N ARG A 79 -3.56 -9.25 47.03
CA ARG A 79 -2.39 -9.53 47.88
C ARG A 79 -1.17 -8.70 47.49
N TYR A 80 -1.08 -8.32 46.21
CA TYR A 80 0.02 -7.55 45.66
C TYR A 80 -0.45 -6.17 45.21
N PHE A 81 0.24 -5.11 45.64
CA PHE A 81 -0.12 -3.72 45.41
C PHE A 81 0.96 -3.04 44.57
N LEU A 82 0.64 -2.71 43.32
CA LEU A 82 1.53 -2.04 42.40
C LEU A 82 1.07 -0.58 42.35
N CYS A 83 1.91 0.32 42.86
CA CYS A 83 1.50 1.69 43.13
C CYS A 83 2.46 2.71 42.54
N THR A 84 2.00 3.94 42.28
CA THR A 84 2.95 5.06 42.28
C THR A 84 3.43 5.31 43.70
N VAL A 85 4.67 5.78 43.89
CA VAL A 85 5.25 6.04 45.23
C VAL A 85 4.36 6.94 46.08
N GLU A 86 3.74 7.94 45.46
CA GLU A 86 2.76 8.84 46.09
C GLU A 86 1.50 8.12 46.58
N ALA A 87 1.01 7.15 45.79
CA ALA A 87 -0.26 6.48 46.03
C ALA A 87 -0.13 5.17 46.84
N MET A 88 1.07 4.89 47.36
CA MET A 88 1.31 3.73 48.23
C MET A 88 0.42 3.80 49.49
N PRO A 89 -0.42 2.77 49.75
CA PRO A 89 -1.28 2.74 50.92
C PRO A 89 -0.48 2.39 52.18
N MET A 90 0.04 3.41 52.87
CA MET A 90 0.94 3.26 54.02
C MET A 90 0.27 2.64 55.26
N ASP A 91 -1.05 2.59 55.30
CA ASP A 91 -1.85 1.92 56.33
C ASP A 91 -1.85 0.39 56.17
N LYS A 92 -1.57 -0.13 54.96
CA LYS A 92 -1.52 -1.56 54.69
C LYS A 92 -0.17 -2.15 55.05
N ARG A 93 -0.20 -3.24 55.82
CA ARG A 93 0.98 -4.05 56.11
C ARG A 93 1.09 -5.22 55.13
N VAL A 94 2.26 -5.37 54.54
CA VAL A 94 2.61 -6.42 53.57
C VAL A 94 3.91 -7.11 53.96
N ASP A 95 4.15 -8.32 53.47
CA ASP A 95 5.36 -9.09 53.81
C ASP A 95 6.59 -8.56 53.05
N PHE A 96 6.40 -8.20 51.78
CA PHE A 96 7.43 -7.59 50.95
C PHE A 96 7.12 -6.11 50.63
N MET A 97 8.11 -5.23 50.74
CA MET A 97 8.02 -3.82 50.36
C MET A 97 9.14 -3.45 49.39
N ALA A 98 8.83 -2.73 48.31
CA ALA A 98 9.84 -2.13 47.45
C ALA A 98 9.52 -0.69 47.04
N VAL A 99 10.56 0.14 46.92
CA VAL A 99 10.49 1.50 46.39
C VAL A 99 11.53 1.64 45.27
N ASP A 100 11.08 1.97 44.06
CA ASP A 100 11.96 2.15 42.90
C ASP A 100 12.45 3.60 42.75
N GLU A 101 13.59 3.76 42.06
CA GLU A 101 14.27 5.04 41.79
C GLU A 101 14.45 5.95 43.02
N VAL A 102 14.92 5.40 44.14
CA VAL A 102 15.06 6.13 45.42
C VAL A 102 15.94 7.38 45.35
N GLN A 103 16.85 7.50 44.36
CA GLN A 103 17.61 8.72 44.10
C GLN A 103 16.74 9.94 43.79
N LEU A 104 15.48 9.74 43.38
CA LEU A 104 14.50 10.82 43.19
C LEU A 104 14.13 11.51 44.50
N ALA A 105 14.55 11.01 45.65
CA ALA A 105 14.50 11.75 46.90
C ALA A 105 15.22 13.12 46.82
N ALA A 106 16.18 13.29 45.90
CA ALA A 106 16.82 14.57 45.61
C ALA A 106 16.07 15.46 44.59
N ASP A 107 14.87 15.07 44.16
CA ASP A 107 14.04 15.88 43.26
C ASP A 107 13.37 17.05 44.03
N PRO A 108 13.47 18.30 43.54
CA PRO A 108 12.90 19.47 44.23
C PRO A 108 11.37 19.55 44.28
N GLU A 109 10.66 18.84 43.42
CA GLU A 109 9.19 18.90 43.32
C GLU A 109 8.58 17.79 44.19
N ARG A 110 8.99 16.54 43.98
CA ARG A 110 8.37 15.35 44.59
C ARG A 110 9.29 14.50 45.47
N GLY A 111 10.57 14.85 45.58
CA GLY A 111 11.55 14.02 46.31
C GLY A 111 11.22 13.80 47.78
N HIS A 112 10.51 14.74 48.40
CA HIS A 112 10.04 14.61 49.78
C HIS A 112 9.16 13.38 50.04
N VAL A 113 8.39 12.93 49.04
CA VAL A 113 7.58 11.71 49.15
C VAL A 113 8.47 10.47 49.19
N PHE A 114 9.50 10.42 48.33
CA PHE A 114 10.47 9.32 48.31
C PHE A 114 11.24 9.26 49.62
N THR A 115 11.68 10.40 50.15
CA THR A 115 12.33 10.47 51.47
C THR A 115 11.44 9.89 52.56
N ASP A 116 10.15 10.23 52.59
CA ASP A 116 9.21 9.64 53.55
C ASP A 116 9.11 8.11 53.37
N ARG A 117 9.01 7.59 52.13
CA ARG A 117 8.96 6.14 51.90
C ARG A 117 10.25 5.42 52.28
N ILE A 118 11.41 6.02 52.02
CA ILE A 118 12.72 5.50 52.44
C ILE A 118 12.76 5.35 53.97
N LEU A 119 12.26 6.34 54.71
CA LEU A 119 12.27 6.33 56.18
C LEU A 119 11.20 5.40 56.77
N ASN A 120 10.00 5.37 56.19
CA ASN A 120 8.81 4.86 56.87
C ASN A 120 8.17 3.61 56.22
N ALA A 121 8.42 3.32 54.94
CA ALA A 121 7.82 2.16 54.27
C ALA A 121 8.60 0.88 54.61
N ARG A 122 7.96 -0.11 55.27
CA ARG A 122 8.59 -1.36 55.68
C ARG A 122 7.70 -2.58 55.39
N GLY A 123 8.31 -3.62 54.83
CA GLY A 123 7.73 -4.95 54.73
C GLY A 123 7.92 -5.73 56.04
N ARG A 124 7.08 -6.74 56.29
CA ARG A 124 7.24 -7.59 57.48
C ARG A 124 8.45 -8.51 57.38
N GLU A 125 8.78 -8.99 56.18
CA GLU A 125 9.85 -9.95 55.93
C GLU A 125 11.00 -9.34 55.15
N GLU A 126 10.72 -8.53 54.13
CA GLU A 126 11.76 -7.94 53.28
C GLU A 126 11.39 -6.51 52.82
N THR A 127 12.38 -5.62 52.80
CA THR A 127 12.26 -4.27 52.25
C THR A 127 13.39 -3.99 51.26
N LEU A 128 13.06 -3.67 50.00
CA LEU A 128 14.03 -3.30 48.96
C LEU A 128 13.94 -1.82 48.58
N LEU A 129 15.07 -1.14 48.56
CA LEU A 129 15.22 0.21 48.03
C LEU A 129 16.02 0.14 46.72
N LEU A 130 15.39 0.43 45.59
CA LEU A 130 16.04 0.31 44.28
C LEU A 130 16.41 1.69 43.74
N GLY A 131 17.61 1.84 43.18
CA GLY A 131 17.98 3.13 42.58
C GLY A 131 19.37 3.17 41.98
N ALA A 132 19.84 4.39 41.72
CA ALA A 132 21.19 4.68 41.25
C ALA A 132 22.20 4.67 42.41
N GLU A 133 23.45 4.31 42.11
CA GLU A 133 24.55 4.30 43.09
C GLU A 133 24.80 5.68 43.74
N THR A 134 24.40 6.77 43.07
CA THR A 134 24.60 8.15 43.53
C THR A 134 23.94 8.47 44.87
N ILE A 135 22.88 7.77 45.26
CA ILE A 135 22.21 7.99 46.56
C ILE A 135 22.84 7.18 47.70
N ARG A 136 23.76 6.22 47.42
CA ARG A 136 24.32 5.29 48.41
C ARG A 136 24.68 5.98 49.73
N ARG A 137 25.50 7.04 49.67
CA ARG A 137 25.97 7.77 50.87
C ARG A 137 24.83 8.34 51.71
N VAL A 138 23.79 8.86 51.06
CA VAL A 138 22.62 9.39 51.77
C VAL A 138 21.86 8.25 52.42
N LEU A 139 21.67 7.11 51.75
CA LEU A 139 20.98 5.97 52.34
C LEU A 139 21.75 5.39 53.52
N GLU A 140 23.07 5.22 53.41
CA GLU A 140 23.93 4.71 54.49
C GLU A 140 23.89 5.60 55.73
N GLU A 141 23.86 6.92 55.56
CA GLU A 141 23.74 7.88 56.68
C GLU A 141 22.33 7.86 57.30
N LEU A 142 21.27 7.78 56.48
CA LEU A 142 19.89 7.80 56.95
C LEU A 142 19.43 6.46 57.55
N LEU A 143 20.06 5.35 57.13
CA LEU A 143 19.69 3.98 57.49
C LEU A 143 20.95 3.22 57.95
N PRO A 144 21.30 3.27 59.25
CA PRO A 144 22.58 2.77 59.76
C PRO A 144 22.85 1.26 59.57
N HIS A 145 21.80 0.47 59.29
CA HIS A 145 21.88 -0.98 59.11
C HIS A 145 21.57 -1.43 57.68
N LEU A 146 21.65 -0.51 56.71
CA LEU A 146 21.35 -0.80 55.30
C LEU A 146 22.36 -1.79 54.69
N GLU A 147 21.86 -2.88 54.11
CA GLU A 147 22.66 -3.74 53.24
C GLU A 147 22.65 -3.16 51.82
N VAL A 148 23.80 -3.09 51.14
CA VAL A 148 23.88 -2.56 49.76
C VAL A 148 24.33 -3.63 48.77
N MET A 149 23.48 -3.93 47.80
CA MET A 149 23.77 -4.79 46.65
C MET A 149 23.93 -3.96 45.37
N THR A 150 25.15 -3.89 44.84
CA THR A 150 25.43 -3.16 43.58
C THR A 150 25.27 -4.06 42.35
N ARG A 151 24.67 -3.55 41.26
CA ARG A 151 24.53 -4.24 39.97
C ARG A 151 25.18 -3.49 38.81
N GLN A 152 25.81 -4.22 37.90
CA GLN A 152 26.45 -3.67 36.69
C GLN A 152 25.49 -3.63 35.50
N ARG A 153 25.66 -2.65 34.61
CA ARG A 153 24.87 -2.49 33.38
C ARG A 153 25.09 -3.68 32.44
N LEU A 154 24.03 -4.15 31.79
CA LEU A 154 24.06 -5.32 30.91
C LEU A 154 24.61 -5.05 29.49
N SER A 155 24.67 -3.78 29.06
CA SER A 155 25.14 -3.36 27.73
C SER A 155 26.09 -2.17 27.81
N LYS A 156 26.88 -1.94 26.75
CA LYS A 156 27.75 -0.78 26.63
C LYS A 156 26.98 0.42 26.09
N LEU A 157 27.37 1.61 26.57
CA LEU A 157 26.90 2.89 26.07
C LEU A 157 28.11 3.66 25.52
N SER A 158 28.08 4.04 24.24
CA SER A 158 29.21 4.68 23.57
C SER A 158 28.88 6.09 23.05
N TRP A 159 29.84 7.00 23.14
CA TRP A 159 29.77 8.33 22.56
C TRP A 159 29.85 8.28 21.02
N ALA A 160 28.91 8.95 20.36
CA ALA A 160 28.80 9.01 18.89
C ALA A 160 29.08 10.41 18.30
N GLY A 161 29.52 11.35 19.14
CA GLY A 161 29.85 12.71 18.73
C GLY A 161 28.65 13.61 18.43
N GLN A 162 28.96 14.76 17.86
CA GLN A 162 27.97 15.72 17.38
C GLN A 162 27.48 15.37 15.98
N LYS A 163 26.16 15.29 15.78
CA LYS A 163 25.55 15.02 14.47
C LYS A 163 24.39 15.97 14.23
N LYS A 164 24.22 16.41 12.98
CA LYS A 164 22.99 17.08 12.56
C LYS A 164 21.80 16.15 12.82
N VAL A 165 20.67 16.69 13.26
CA VAL A 165 19.42 15.92 13.47
C VAL A 165 19.08 15.05 12.26
N THR A 166 19.36 15.58 11.08
CA THR A 166 19.11 14.96 9.78
C THR A 166 20.00 13.75 9.50
N ARG A 167 21.13 13.59 10.18
CA ARG A 167 22.10 12.48 10.02
C ARG A 167 22.05 11.48 11.18
N LEU A 168 21.08 11.61 12.08
CA LEU A 168 20.90 10.66 13.18
C LEU A 168 20.50 9.28 12.63
N PRO A 169 21.03 8.19 13.21
CA PRO A 169 20.68 6.83 12.81
C PRO A 169 19.19 6.55 13.05
N ARG A 170 18.65 5.48 12.42
CA ARG A 170 17.28 5.04 12.70
C ARG A 170 17.15 4.63 14.17
N ARG A 171 15.93 4.70 14.72
CA ARG A 171 15.63 4.43 16.15
C ARG A 171 16.36 5.40 17.08
N SER A 172 16.41 6.68 16.69
CA SER A 172 16.98 7.75 17.51
C SER A 172 15.89 8.51 18.27
N ALA A 173 16.16 8.82 19.54
CA ALA A 173 15.40 9.78 20.32
C ALA A 173 16.19 11.08 20.45
N VAL A 174 15.58 12.21 20.07
CA VAL A 174 16.14 13.55 20.24
C VAL A 174 15.50 14.19 21.46
N VAL A 175 16.31 14.58 22.44
CA VAL A 175 15.83 15.08 23.72
C VAL A 175 16.07 16.57 23.84
N ALA A 176 14.98 17.32 23.99
CA ALA A 176 14.97 18.77 24.16
C ALA A 176 14.38 19.14 25.52
N PHE A 177 14.65 20.36 25.99
CA PHE A 177 14.28 20.79 27.34
C PHE A 177 13.21 21.89 27.36
N SER A 178 12.60 22.17 26.21
CA SER A 178 11.43 23.04 26.08
C SER A 178 10.43 22.52 25.05
N THR A 179 9.14 22.75 25.28
CA THR A 179 8.06 22.36 24.35
C THR A 179 8.23 23.00 22.97
N ALA A 180 8.66 24.27 22.92
CA ALA A 180 8.90 24.97 21.66
C ALA A 180 10.01 24.30 20.83
N GLU A 181 11.09 23.87 21.48
CA GLU A 181 12.18 23.16 20.83
C GLU A 181 11.77 21.75 20.38
N VAL A 182 10.95 21.05 21.18
CA VAL A 182 10.36 19.76 20.78
C VAL A 182 9.58 19.90 19.47
N TYR A 183 8.70 20.89 19.35
CA TYR A 183 7.93 21.11 18.11
C TYR A 183 8.83 21.51 16.94
N LYS A 184 9.83 22.38 17.17
CA LYS A 184 10.78 22.79 16.13
C LYS A 184 11.56 21.61 15.57
N LEU A 185 12.13 20.77 16.44
CA LEU A 185 12.86 19.56 16.04
C LEU A 185 11.93 18.55 15.38
N ALA A 186 10.69 18.44 15.86
CA ALA A 186 9.74 17.52 15.27
C ALA A 186 9.32 17.91 13.85
N GLU A 187 9.09 19.20 13.58
CA GLU A 187 8.87 19.69 12.21
C GLU A 187 10.10 19.46 11.32
N LEU A 188 11.31 19.69 11.84
CA LEU A 188 12.55 19.45 11.09
C LEU A 188 12.69 17.97 10.70
N ILE A 189 12.44 17.05 11.64
CA ILE A 189 12.49 15.61 11.38
C ILE A 189 11.37 15.20 10.44
N ARG A 190 10.15 15.70 10.62
CA ARG A 190 9.05 15.42 9.68
C ARG A 190 9.42 15.84 8.25
N ALA A 191 9.93 17.05 8.07
CA ALA A 191 10.24 17.59 6.75
C ALA A 191 11.33 16.79 6.02
N GLN A 192 12.26 16.15 6.74
CA GLN A 192 13.40 15.45 6.13
C GLN A 192 13.37 13.93 6.22
N ARG A 193 12.63 13.39 7.19
CA ARG A 193 12.56 11.95 7.50
C ARG A 193 11.13 11.41 7.50
N GLY A 194 10.15 12.24 7.13
CA GLY A 194 8.78 11.83 6.92
C GLY A 194 7.91 11.75 8.18
N GLY A 195 8.49 11.63 9.38
CA GLY A 195 7.70 11.69 10.60
C GLY A 195 8.48 11.42 11.88
N THR A 196 7.92 11.86 13.00
CA THR A 196 8.45 11.59 14.32
C THR A 196 7.34 11.44 15.34
N ALA A 197 7.56 10.58 16.34
CA ALA A 197 6.72 10.56 17.53
C ALA A 197 7.11 11.72 18.46
N ILE A 198 6.15 12.22 19.22
CA ILE A 198 6.38 13.24 20.26
C ILE A 198 6.04 12.70 21.63
N VAL A 199 6.98 12.79 22.56
CA VAL A 199 6.79 12.38 23.95
C VAL A 199 7.17 13.51 24.90
N MET A 200 6.18 14.10 25.55
CA MET A 200 6.38 15.16 26.54
C MET A 200 5.73 14.79 27.87
N GLY A 201 6.29 15.29 28.97
CA GLY A 201 5.77 15.04 30.32
C GLY A 201 4.31 15.45 30.50
N ALA A 202 3.89 16.54 29.86
CA ALA A 202 2.53 17.07 29.98
C ALA A 202 1.45 16.21 29.28
N LEU A 203 1.82 15.37 28.30
CA LEU A 203 0.87 14.51 27.56
C LEU A 203 0.13 13.54 28.49
N SER A 204 -1.12 13.19 28.16
CA SER A 204 -1.85 12.12 28.87
C SER A 204 -1.14 10.78 28.71
N PRO A 205 -1.27 9.86 29.68
CA PRO A 205 -0.77 8.49 29.53
C PRO A 205 -1.27 7.85 28.24
N ARG A 206 -2.53 8.09 27.88
CA ARG A 206 -3.15 7.59 26.65
C ARG A 206 -2.46 8.14 25.40
N THR A 207 -2.33 9.46 25.25
CA THR A 207 -1.64 10.07 24.10
C THR A 207 -0.16 9.67 24.05
N ARG A 208 0.51 9.63 25.21
CA ARG A 208 1.92 9.23 25.32
C ARG A 208 2.13 7.78 24.88
N ASN A 209 1.29 6.86 25.33
CA ASN A 209 1.35 5.46 24.93
C ASN A 209 1.10 5.29 23.43
N ALA A 210 0.12 6.00 22.87
CA ALA A 210 -0.13 5.95 21.43
C ALA A 210 1.06 6.48 20.59
N GLN A 211 1.75 7.52 21.06
CA GLN A 211 2.97 8.04 20.42
C GLN A 211 4.16 7.07 20.57
N VAL A 212 4.30 6.44 21.73
CA VAL A 212 5.34 5.41 21.97
C VAL A 212 5.08 4.16 21.15
N GLU A 213 3.82 3.73 21.05
CA GLU A 213 3.40 2.59 20.23
C GLU A 213 3.70 2.84 18.76
N MET A 214 3.41 4.04 18.23
CA MET A 214 3.77 4.45 16.87
C MET A 214 5.29 4.38 16.62
N PHE A 215 6.11 4.80 17.59
CA PHE A 215 7.56 4.64 17.48
C PHE A 215 7.98 3.16 17.55
N GLN A 216 7.40 2.40 18.46
CA GLN A 216 7.73 0.99 18.71
C GLN A 216 7.34 0.09 17.54
N SER A 217 6.14 0.26 16.98
CA SER A 217 5.65 -0.42 15.77
C SER A 217 6.51 -0.12 14.55
N GLY A 218 7.29 0.96 14.59
CA GLY A 218 8.12 1.41 13.49
C GLY A 218 7.38 2.26 12.46
N ASP A 219 6.16 2.73 12.77
CA ASP A 219 5.48 3.77 11.99
C ASP A 219 6.35 5.03 11.88
N VAL A 220 7.14 5.32 12.92
CA VAL A 220 8.18 6.36 12.88
C VAL A 220 9.49 5.83 13.47
N ASP A 221 10.62 6.19 12.84
CA ASP A 221 11.96 5.78 13.29
C ASP A 221 12.59 6.75 14.29
N TYR A 222 11.99 7.93 14.43
CA TYR A 222 12.50 9.02 15.24
C TYR A 222 11.47 9.41 16.27
N MET A 223 11.97 9.85 17.41
CA MET A 223 11.18 10.44 18.47
C MET A 223 11.81 11.75 18.88
N VAL A 224 11.00 12.77 19.13
CA VAL A 224 11.42 13.97 19.83
C VAL A 224 10.74 13.99 21.19
N ALA A 225 11.51 14.20 22.24
CA ALA A 225 10.99 14.11 23.58
C ALA A 225 11.57 15.13 24.55
N THR A 226 10.87 15.33 25.66
CA THR A 226 11.45 15.96 26.85
C THR A 226 12.22 14.93 27.70
N ASP A 227 12.95 15.41 28.69
CA ASP A 227 13.61 14.61 29.73
C ASP A 227 12.71 13.57 30.43
N ALA A 228 11.38 13.73 30.34
CA ALA A 228 10.38 12.74 30.71
C ALA A 228 10.65 11.31 30.18
N ILE A 229 11.37 11.12 29.06
CA ILE A 229 11.75 9.76 28.60
C ILE A 229 12.82 9.11 29.46
N GLY A 230 13.58 9.91 30.22
CA GLY A 230 14.63 9.47 31.15
C GLY A 230 14.07 8.61 32.28
N MET A 231 12.75 8.56 32.45
CA MET A 231 12.05 7.80 33.46
C MET A 231 10.86 7.06 32.82
N GLY A 232 10.88 5.73 32.79
CA GLY A 232 9.66 4.93 32.75
C GLY A 232 8.88 4.76 31.43
N LEU A 233 9.55 4.73 30.28
CA LEU A 233 8.98 4.18 29.06
C LEU A 233 9.83 3.01 28.56
N ASN A 234 9.17 1.87 28.29
CA ASN A 234 9.82 0.72 27.70
C ASN A 234 9.94 0.90 26.17
N MET A 235 11.10 1.38 25.75
CA MET A 235 11.36 1.79 24.37
C MET A 235 12.65 1.17 23.82
N ASP A 236 12.62 0.62 22.61
CA ASP A 236 13.85 0.13 21.97
C ASP A 236 14.51 1.27 21.19
N ILE A 237 15.30 2.08 21.93
CA ILE A 237 16.06 3.22 21.40
C ILE A 237 17.51 2.78 21.21
N ASN A 238 18.06 2.98 20.01
CA ASN A 238 19.45 2.63 19.71
C ASN A 238 20.40 3.82 19.93
N HIS A 239 19.87 5.03 19.76
CA HIS A 239 20.65 6.25 19.85
C HIS A 239 19.86 7.36 20.56
N VAL A 240 20.50 8.06 21.49
CA VAL A 240 19.95 9.25 22.13
C VAL A 240 20.78 10.47 21.74
N ALA A 241 20.13 11.51 21.20
CA ALA A 241 20.77 12.77 20.85
C ALA A 241 20.22 13.90 21.72
N LEU A 242 21.09 14.61 22.44
CA LEU A 242 20.70 15.77 23.26
C LEU A 242 20.66 17.03 22.38
N ALA A 243 19.56 17.76 22.43
CA ALA A 243 19.38 19.02 21.71
C ALA A 243 19.97 20.23 22.45
N GLY A 244 20.14 20.13 23.77
CA GLY A 244 20.78 21.14 24.61
C GLY A 244 21.33 20.53 25.91
N ASP A 245 21.99 21.35 26.73
CA ASP A 245 22.50 20.98 28.07
C ASP A 245 21.88 21.84 29.18
N VAL A 246 20.93 22.73 28.84
CA VAL A 246 20.28 23.66 29.77
C VAL A 246 18.79 23.34 29.89
N LYS A 247 18.28 23.28 31.12
CA LYS A 247 16.88 23.05 31.47
C LYS A 247 16.36 24.17 32.39
N PHE A 248 15.11 24.57 32.21
CA PHE A 248 14.40 25.41 33.17
C PHE A 248 13.83 24.55 34.31
N ASP A 249 14.23 24.83 35.54
CA ASP A 249 13.83 24.06 36.74
C ASP A 249 12.59 24.65 37.46
N GLY A 250 11.86 25.54 36.79
CA GLY A 250 10.75 26.30 37.39
C GLY A 250 11.17 27.68 37.90
N ARG A 251 12.47 27.90 38.15
CA ARG A 251 12.99 29.20 38.64
C ARG A 251 13.96 29.84 37.66
N ARG A 252 14.95 29.07 37.18
CA ARG A 252 15.97 29.58 36.28
C ARG A 252 16.44 28.53 35.28
N PRO A 253 16.91 28.94 34.11
CA PRO A 253 17.67 28.04 33.24
C PRO A 253 18.98 27.65 33.93
N ARG A 254 19.23 26.35 34.07
CA ARG A 254 20.48 25.79 34.61
C ARG A 254 21.01 24.67 33.74
N LYS A 255 22.32 24.42 33.81
CA LYS A 255 22.90 23.23 33.18
C LYS A 255 22.41 21.95 33.85
N LEU A 256 22.26 20.91 33.05
CA LEU A 256 22.00 19.56 33.51
C LEU A 256 23.25 18.97 34.14
N SER A 257 23.07 18.22 35.22
CA SER A 257 24.14 17.46 35.82
C SER A 257 24.51 16.24 34.95
N PRO A 258 25.75 15.73 35.04
CA PRO A 258 26.14 14.50 34.34
C PRO A 258 25.24 13.30 34.66
N ALA A 259 24.67 13.25 35.88
CA ALA A 259 23.74 12.20 36.28
C ALA A 259 22.40 12.30 35.52
N GLU A 260 21.84 13.51 35.37
CA GLU A 260 20.62 13.74 34.57
C GLU A 260 20.86 13.40 33.09
N LEU A 261 22.00 13.84 32.53
CA LEU A 261 22.40 13.49 31.17
C LEU A 261 22.56 11.98 31.00
N GLY A 262 23.21 11.31 31.96
CA GLY A 262 23.42 9.87 31.98
C GLY A 262 22.11 9.08 32.09
N GLN A 263 21.12 9.60 32.82
CA GLN A 263 19.79 8.98 32.91
C GLN A 263 19.05 9.03 31.57
N ILE A 264 19.18 10.14 30.83
CA ILE A 264 18.60 10.31 29.50
C ILE A 264 19.35 9.45 28.47
N ALA A 265 20.68 9.56 28.41
CA ALA A 265 21.54 8.78 27.51
C ALA A 265 21.45 7.28 27.78
N GLY A 266 21.26 6.89 29.04
CA GLY A 266 21.08 5.52 29.49
C GLY A 266 19.80 4.84 29.00
N ARG A 267 18.94 5.55 28.25
CA ARG A 267 17.81 4.97 27.51
C ARG A 267 18.22 4.35 26.18
N ALA A 268 19.40 4.67 25.65
CA ALA A 268 19.95 4.02 24.48
C ALA A 268 20.50 2.63 24.84
N GLY A 269 20.15 1.63 24.03
CA GLY A 269 20.53 0.23 24.24
C GLY A 269 19.67 -0.43 25.30
N ARG A 270 19.44 -1.74 25.15
CA ARG A 270 18.54 -2.49 26.05
C ARG A 270 18.97 -3.95 26.14
N HIS A 271 18.83 -4.55 27.32
CA HIS A 271 19.33 -5.89 27.61
C HIS A 271 20.80 -6.01 27.22
N THR A 272 21.15 -6.90 26.28
CA THR A 272 22.49 -7.14 25.75
C THR A 272 22.82 -6.28 24.52
N THR A 273 21.89 -5.46 24.03
CA THR A 273 22.09 -4.59 22.87
C THR A 273 22.75 -3.29 23.31
N ASP A 274 23.90 -2.99 22.70
CA ASP A 274 24.64 -1.75 22.94
C ASP A 274 23.86 -0.53 22.44
N GLY A 275 24.05 0.59 23.14
CA GLY A 275 23.45 1.87 22.81
C GLY A 275 24.50 2.92 22.52
N SER A 276 24.09 4.00 21.87
CA SER A 276 24.96 5.16 21.68
C SER A 276 24.28 6.45 22.09
N PHE A 277 25.06 7.46 22.46
CA PHE A 277 24.55 8.79 22.74
C PHE A 277 25.41 9.87 22.06
N GLY A 278 24.82 11.01 21.81
CA GLY A 278 25.47 12.13 21.14
C GLY A 278 24.72 13.44 21.40
N ILE A 279 25.14 14.47 20.69
CA ILE A 279 24.50 15.78 20.72
C ILE A 279 24.10 16.21 19.31
N THR A 280 23.12 17.10 19.21
CA THR A 280 22.75 17.74 17.95
C THR A 280 23.72 18.87 17.57
N ASP A 281 23.64 19.35 16.33
CA ASP A 281 24.51 20.40 15.78
C ASP A 281 24.35 21.78 16.43
N HIS A 282 23.28 22.00 17.18
CA HIS A 282 23.02 23.26 17.88
C HIS A 282 23.34 23.21 19.38
N CYS A 283 23.69 22.03 19.90
CA CYS A 283 24.07 21.86 21.30
C CYS A 283 25.56 22.18 21.50
N THR A 284 25.89 22.75 22.67
CA THR A 284 27.28 22.92 23.10
C THR A 284 27.96 21.56 23.23
N MET A 285 29.24 21.48 22.84
CA MET A 285 30.03 20.26 22.99
C MET A 285 30.14 19.88 24.47
N LEU A 286 29.91 18.60 24.79
CA LEU A 286 30.12 18.09 26.14
C LEU A 286 31.61 18.01 26.44
N GLU A 287 31.96 18.28 27.70
CA GLU A 287 33.32 18.11 28.21
C GLU A 287 33.68 16.60 28.28
N ASP A 288 34.95 16.27 28.06
CA ASP A 288 35.41 14.86 27.97
C ASP A 288 35.16 14.09 29.28
N ASP A 289 35.24 14.75 30.43
CA ASP A 289 34.95 14.16 31.74
C ASP A 289 33.46 13.80 31.91
N VAL A 290 32.56 14.61 31.36
CA VAL A 290 31.11 14.34 31.33
C VAL A 290 30.82 13.14 30.41
N ILE A 291 31.48 13.07 29.25
CA ILE A 291 31.34 11.95 28.32
C ILE A 291 31.81 10.65 28.99
N GLU A 292 33.01 10.65 29.58
CA GLU A 292 33.56 9.49 30.29
C GLU A 292 32.67 9.07 31.48
N ALA A 293 32.13 10.05 32.22
CA ALA A 293 31.19 9.80 33.30
C ALA A 293 29.91 9.09 32.83
N ILE A 294 29.37 9.48 31.67
CA ILE A 294 28.17 8.87 31.09
C ILE A 294 28.46 7.45 30.57
N GLU A 295 29.55 7.24 29.83
CA GLU A 295 29.93 5.91 29.31
C GLU A 295 30.16 4.91 30.44
N ASN A 296 30.88 5.33 31.48
CA ASN A 296 31.24 4.47 32.61
C ASN A 296 30.21 4.46 33.75
N HIS A 297 29.13 5.24 33.63
CA HIS A 297 28.08 5.41 34.65
C HIS A 297 28.63 5.82 36.03
N ARG A 298 29.61 6.72 36.02
CA ARG A 298 30.28 7.23 37.23
C ARG A 298 29.90 8.67 37.46
N PHE A 299 28.99 8.88 38.41
CA PHE A 299 28.48 10.21 38.73
C PHE A 299 28.83 10.58 40.17
N ARG A 300 28.80 11.89 40.47
CA ARG A 300 28.97 12.37 41.84
C ARG A 300 27.82 11.89 42.71
N PHE A 301 28.13 11.55 43.96
CA PHE A 301 27.11 11.24 44.96
C PHE A 301 26.21 12.44 45.21
N LEU A 302 24.96 12.16 45.60
CA LEU A 302 24.01 13.19 46.01
C LEU A 302 24.47 13.83 47.32
N ASN A 303 24.31 15.14 47.42
CA ASN A 303 24.66 15.91 48.63
C ASN A 303 23.58 15.84 49.71
N GLY A 304 22.37 15.39 49.36
CA GLY A 304 21.22 15.37 50.25
C GLY A 304 19.92 15.06 49.49
N VAL A 305 18.82 15.08 50.22
CA VAL A 305 17.46 14.79 49.73
C VAL A 305 16.47 15.84 50.21
N TYR A 306 15.33 15.96 49.55
CA TYR A 306 14.25 16.84 49.99
C TYR A 306 13.41 16.17 51.07
N TYR A 307 12.99 16.95 52.07
CA TYR A 307 12.20 16.50 53.20
C TYR A 307 10.98 17.38 53.37
N ARG A 308 9.87 16.75 53.75
CA ARG A 308 8.66 17.41 54.21
C ARG A 308 8.15 16.66 55.42
N ASN A 309 7.75 17.40 56.45
CA ASN A 309 7.22 16.79 57.65
C ASN A 309 5.89 16.08 57.36
N SER A 310 5.77 14.81 57.74
CA SER A 310 4.54 14.02 57.60
C SER A 310 3.69 14.00 58.87
N ARG A 311 4.19 14.54 59.99
CA ARG A 311 3.45 14.67 61.26
C ARG A 311 2.83 16.05 61.36
N LEU A 312 1.64 16.22 60.79
CA LEU A 312 0.93 17.49 60.71
C LEU A 312 0.04 17.74 61.94
N ASP A 313 -0.10 19.00 62.33
CA ASP A 313 -0.96 19.43 63.44
C ASP A 313 -2.18 20.17 62.90
N PHE A 314 -3.36 19.56 63.03
CA PHE A 314 -4.63 20.11 62.52
C PHE A 314 -5.39 20.94 63.56
N SER A 315 -4.82 21.25 64.72
CA SER A 315 -5.52 21.98 65.79
C SER A 315 -5.97 23.39 65.38
N SER A 316 -5.21 24.07 64.52
CA SER A 316 -5.55 25.34 63.90
C SER A 316 -4.82 25.52 62.55
N PRO A 317 -5.28 26.41 61.66
CA PRO A 317 -4.57 26.70 60.40
C PRO A 317 -3.12 27.15 60.63
N ASP A 318 -2.86 27.94 61.67
CA ASP A 318 -1.51 28.40 62.03
C ASP A 318 -0.64 27.24 62.55
N ALA A 319 -1.20 26.32 63.36
CA ALA A 319 -0.49 25.13 63.83
C ALA A 319 -0.12 24.19 62.66
N LEU A 320 -1.03 24.04 61.70
CA LEU A 320 -0.79 23.28 60.48
C LEU A 320 0.36 23.90 59.68
N MET A 321 0.31 25.21 59.43
CA MET A 321 1.40 25.91 58.73
C MET A 321 2.74 25.73 59.44
N ASN A 322 2.77 25.91 60.77
CA ASN A 322 3.98 25.70 61.56
C ASN A 322 4.51 24.26 61.48
N SER A 323 3.62 23.27 61.47
CA SER A 323 3.99 21.85 61.35
C SER A 323 4.55 21.51 59.96
N LEU A 324 4.03 22.12 58.89
CA LEU A 324 4.58 22.02 57.53
C LEU A 324 5.98 22.64 57.42
N GLU A 325 6.21 23.71 58.19
CA GLU A 325 7.47 24.44 58.23
C GLU A 325 8.55 23.81 59.12
N ALA A 326 8.26 22.69 59.78
CA ALA A 326 9.16 22.01 60.71
C ALA A 326 10.53 21.71 60.09
N ARG A 327 11.57 21.84 60.92
CA ARG A 327 12.96 21.63 60.50
C ARG A 327 13.22 20.16 60.15
N PRO A 328 13.99 19.87 59.09
CA PRO A 328 14.39 18.50 58.79
C PRO A 328 15.21 17.86 59.93
N PRO A 329 15.06 16.54 60.15
CA PRO A 329 15.73 15.84 61.26
C PRO A 329 17.21 15.57 61.01
N SER A 330 17.71 15.71 59.77
CA SER A 330 19.09 15.43 59.38
C SER A 330 19.66 16.59 58.55
N PRO A 331 20.96 16.91 58.66
CA PRO A 331 21.62 17.93 57.84
C PRO A 331 21.68 17.55 56.34
N LEU A 332 21.53 16.27 56.00
CA LEU A 332 21.44 15.82 54.60
C LEU A 332 20.04 16.05 54.01
N MET A 333 19.08 16.51 54.80
CA MET A 333 17.72 16.78 54.37
C MET A 333 17.47 18.27 54.19
N THR A 334 17.02 18.66 53.01
CA THR A 334 16.60 20.04 52.71
C THR A 334 15.10 20.13 52.78
N ARG A 335 14.55 21.07 53.56
CA ARG A 335 13.10 21.29 53.62
C ARG A 335 12.58 21.64 52.22
N LYS A 336 11.51 20.97 51.78
CA LYS A 336 10.77 21.36 50.57
C LYS A 336 10.13 22.73 50.83
N ALA A 337 10.69 23.77 50.22
CA ALA A 337 10.06 25.07 50.14
C ALA A 337 9.10 25.11 48.96
N ASP A 338 8.10 25.99 49.04
CA ASP A 338 7.21 26.31 47.91
C ASP A 338 6.47 25.06 47.38
N ALA A 339 5.84 24.31 48.28
CA ALA A 339 4.90 23.27 47.89
C ALA A 339 3.56 23.92 47.53
N ASP A 340 2.96 23.50 46.41
CA ASP A 340 1.74 24.11 45.86
C ASP A 340 0.59 24.12 46.87
N ASP A 341 0.44 23.05 47.65
CA ASP A 341 -0.58 22.94 48.69
C ASP A 341 -0.31 23.86 49.89
N GLN A 342 0.96 24.08 50.25
CA GLN A 342 1.33 25.05 51.27
C GLN A 342 1.11 26.50 50.79
N GLN A 343 1.41 26.79 49.52
CA GLN A 343 1.13 28.10 48.92
C GLN A 343 -0.37 28.36 48.81
N ALA A 344 -1.15 27.35 48.41
CA ALA A 344 -2.60 27.40 48.41
C ALA A 344 -3.14 27.65 49.82
N LEU A 345 -2.63 26.94 50.83
CA LEU A 345 -3.01 27.16 52.22
C LEU A 345 -2.72 28.59 52.66
N ALA A 346 -1.52 29.12 52.36
CA ALA A 346 -1.17 30.51 52.66
C ALA A 346 -2.14 31.49 52.00
N ALA A 347 -2.42 31.33 50.70
CA ALA A 347 -3.33 32.20 49.95
C ALA A 347 -4.78 32.13 50.46
N LEU A 348 -5.26 30.94 50.85
CA LEU A 348 -6.59 30.76 51.43
C LEU A 348 -6.67 31.37 52.85
N MET A 349 -5.60 31.27 53.62
CA MET A 349 -5.49 31.88 54.95
C MET A 349 -5.44 33.40 54.93
N GLU A 350 -5.12 34.06 53.82
CA GLU A 350 -5.23 35.52 53.69
C GLU A 350 -6.69 36.00 53.60
N ARG A 351 -7.65 35.08 53.41
CA ARG A 351 -9.07 35.43 53.29
C ARG A 351 -9.81 35.24 54.61
N ASP A 352 -10.48 36.31 55.05
CA ASP A 352 -11.25 36.30 56.31
C ASP A 352 -12.41 35.31 56.31
N ASP A 353 -13.10 35.14 55.17
CA ASP A 353 -14.20 34.19 55.01
C ASP A 353 -13.76 32.74 55.23
N ILE A 354 -12.58 32.37 54.72
CA ILE A 354 -11.99 31.04 54.90
C ILE A 354 -11.49 30.83 56.33
N ARG A 355 -10.81 31.83 56.92
CA ARG A 355 -10.32 31.76 58.31
C ARG A 355 -11.45 31.49 59.30
N VAL A 356 -12.60 32.15 59.14
CA VAL A 356 -13.78 31.96 60.00
C VAL A 356 -14.41 30.58 59.81
N LEU A 357 -14.35 30.00 58.62
CA LEU A 357 -14.86 28.65 58.38
C LEU A 357 -13.91 27.56 58.91
N ALA A 358 -12.60 27.81 58.92
CA ALA A 358 -11.55 26.88 59.34
C ALA A 358 -11.39 26.76 60.86
N HIS A 359 -12.50 26.48 61.57
CA HIS A 359 -12.52 26.28 63.01
C HIS A 359 -12.70 24.80 63.39
N GLY A 360 -11.77 24.31 64.22
CA GLY A 360 -11.75 22.93 64.71
C GLY A 360 -11.01 21.97 63.80
N GLU A 361 -10.51 20.88 64.40
CA GLU A 361 -9.58 19.94 63.75
C GLU A 361 -10.09 19.41 62.40
N ALA A 362 -11.35 19.00 62.33
CA ALA A 362 -11.95 18.46 61.12
C ALA A 362 -12.06 19.48 59.96
N GLN A 363 -12.28 20.76 60.26
CA GLN A 363 -12.37 21.80 59.22
C GLN A 363 -10.98 22.21 58.72
N VAL A 364 -9.98 22.23 59.61
CA VAL A 364 -8.58 22.49 59.23
C VAL A 364 -8.03 21.34 58.39
N GLU A 365 -8.35 20.09 58.75
CA GLU A 365 -8.02 18.91 57.95
C GLU A 365 -8.68 18.99 56.57
N LEU A 366 -9.98 19.32 56.50
CA LEU A 366 -10.70 19.52 55.23
C LEU A 366 -10.09 20.65 54.39
N LEU A 367 -9.74 21.78 55.01
CA LEU A 367 -9.07 22.89 54.33
C LEU A 367 -7.78 22.43 53.67
N TYR A 368 -6.95 21.71 54.42
CA TYR A 368 -5.70 21.18 53.90
C TYR A 368 -5.91 20.16 52.77
N ASP A 369 -6.90 19.28 52.93
CA ASP A 369 -7.31 18.32 51.90
C ASP A 369 -7.74 19.02 50.59
N VAL A 370 -8.39 20.18 50.67
CA VAL A 370 -8.72 21.02 49.51
C VAL A 370 -7.46 21.69 48.94
N CYS A 371 -6.55 22.18 49.77
CA CYS A 371 -5.27 22.75 49.32
C CYS A 371 -4.39 21.74 48.57
N GLN A 372 -4.54 20.44 48.82
CA GLN A 372 -3.85 19.39 48.08
C GLN A 372 -4.35 19.19 46.64
N VAL A 373 -5.43 19.85 46.21
CA VAL A 373 -5.90 19.78 44.82
C VAL A 373 -4.85 20.43 43.90
N PRO A 374 -4.22 19.65 42.99
CA PRO A 374 -3.10 20.12 42.20
C PRO A 374 -3.51 21.14 41.12
N ASP A 375 -2.68 22.16 40.93
CA ASP A 375 -2.78 23.10 39.80
C ASP A 375 -2.04 22.55 38.57
N TYR A 376 -2.72 21.71 37.79
CA TYR A 376 -2.15 21.17 36.55
C TYR A 376 -2.01 22.20 35.42
N GLN A 377 -2.68 23.36 35.52
CA GLN A 377 -2.60 24.41 34.50
C GLN A 377 -1.35 25.28 34.71
N ARG A 378 -0.78 25.27 35.93
CA ARG A 378 0.34 26.13 36.34
C ARG A 378 0.03 27.60 36.03
N GLU A 379 -1.26 27.94 36.11
CA GLU A 379 -1.77 29.28 36.00
C GLU A 379 -1.50 29.92 37.36
N TYR A 380 -0.29 30.44 37.60
CA TYR A 380 0.09 31.21 38.79
C TYR A 380 -0.76 32.50 38.90
N THR A 381 -2.03 32.32 39.21
CA THR A 381 -3.08 33.33 39.12
C THR A 381 -4.10 33.06 40.22
N ASP A 382 -4.67 34.12 40.76
CA ASP A 382 -5.76 34.10 41.75
C ASP A 382 -6.91 33.12 41.40
N SER A 383 -7.06 32.73 40.14
CA SER A 383 -8.05 31.78 39.64
C SER A 383 -8.05 30.44 40.40
N HIS A 384 -6.89 29.79 40.60
CA HIS A 384 -6.85 28.49 41.31
C HIS A 384 -7.22 28.66 42.78
N ALA A 385 -6.66 29.66 43.46
CA ALA A 385 -6.99 29.98 44.85
C ALA A 385 -8.49 30.28 45.03
N GLN A 386 -9.13 30.99 44.08
CA GLN A 386 -10.58 31.23 44.07
C GLN A 386 -11.38 29.94 43.88
N MET A 387 -10.94 29.04 43.01
CA MET A 387 -11.56 27.73 42.83
C MET A 387 -11.48 26.90 44.11
N LEU A 388 -10.30 26.83 44.74
CA LEU A 388 -10.11 26.13 46.01
C LEU A 388 -10.96 26.73 47.15
N ALA A 389 -10.99 28.06 47.26
CA ALA A 389 -11.83 28.75 48.23
C ALA A 389 -13.31 28.37 48.04
N ARG A 390 -13.80 28.37 46.79
CA ARG A 390 -15.18 27.97 46.47
C ARG A 390 -15.46 26.49 46.80
N ILE A 391 -14.52 25.60 46.52
CA ILE A 391 -14.63 24.17 46.87
C ILE A 391 -14.72 24.02 48.39
N TYR A 392 -13.81 24.66 49.12
CA TYR A 392 -13.76 24.60 50.57
C TYR A 392 -15.05 25.15 51.21
N THR A 393 -15.51 26.33 50.81
CA THR A 393 -16.76 26.91 51.32
C THR A 393 -17.95 25.96 51.09
N ALA A 394 -18.07 25.40 49.89
CA ALA A 394 -19.16 24.47 49.58
C ALA A 394 -19.10 23.17 50.42
N LEU A 395 -17.90 22.65 50.69
CA LEU A 395 -17.71 21.45 51.51
C LEU A 395 -17.89 21.73 53.01
N ALA A 396 -17.41 22.87 53.50
CA ALA A 396 -17.53 23.27 54.90
C ALA A 396 -19.01 23.51 55.29
N GLU A 397 -19.78 24.16 54.41
CA GLU A 397 -21.21 24.48 54.65
C GLU A 397 -22.16 23.34 54.26
N GLY A 398 -21.98 22.79 53.06
CA GLY A 398 -22.92 21.86 52.41
C GLY A 398 -22.49 20.39 52.46
N LYS A 399 -21.31 20.06 53.02
CA LYS A 399 -20.68 18.73 53.06
C LYS A 399 -20.36 18.09 51.70
N ARG A 400 -20.90 18.63 50.60
CA ARG A 400 -20.79 18.10 49.22
C ARG A 400 -20.76 19.23 48.20
N LEU A 401 -20.12 19.00 47.06
CA LEU A 401 -20.09 19.95 45.95
C LEU A 401 -21.41 19.90 45.15
N PRO A 402 -21.96 21.06 44.72
CA PRO A 402 -23.19 21.10 43.93
C PRO A 402 -23.02 20.41 42.57
N LYS A 403 -23.88 19.42 42.27
CA LYS A 403 -23.82 18.61 41.03
C LYS A 403 -23.84 19.47 39.76
N ASP A 404 -24.72 20.47 39.70
CA ASP A 404 -24.86 21.36 38.54
C ASP A 404 -23.57 22.16 38.27
N TRP A 405 -22.88 22.58 39.33
CA TRP A 405 -21.63 23.31 39.21
C TRP A 405 -20.50 22.42 38.69
N VAL A 406 -20.34 21.22 39.26
CA VAL A 406 -19.33 20.23 38.83
C VAL A 406 -19.55 19.85 37.36
N SER A 407 -20.81 19.53 37.01
CA SER A 407 -21.20 19.20 35.64
C SER A 407 -20.88 20.34 34.67
N ALA A 408 -21.25 21.58 35.00
CA ALA A 408 -20.98 22.74 34.16
C ALA A 408 -19.47 22.98 33.93
N GLN A 409 -18.62 22.76 34.94
CA GLN A 409 -17.17 22.90 34.80
C GLN A 409 -16.59 21.83 33.87
N MET A 410 -17.01 20.57 34.03
CA MET A 410 -16.56 19.47 33.18
C MET A 410 -17.05 19.61 31.73
N GLN A 411 -18.30 20.06 31.52
CA GLN A 411 -18.85 20.29 30.19
C GLN A 411 -18.08 21.37 29.40
N ARG A 412 -17.58 22.41 30.06
CA ARG A 412 -16.74 23.44 29.41
C ARG A 412 -15.45 22.86 28.83
N LEU A 413 -14.91 21.82 29.48
CA LEU A 413 -13.69 21.12 29.07
C LEU A 413 -13.95 20.03 28.03
N ASN A 414 -15.21 19.60 27.88
CA ASN A 414 -15.64 18.58 26.92
C ASN A 414 -15.77 19.12 25.49
N ARG A 415 -14.66 19.60 24.94
CA ARG A 415 -14.56 20.12 23.58
C ARG A 415 -13.35 19.49 22.89
N PRO A 416 -13.56 18.61 21.88
CA PRO A 416 -12.48 17.90 21.21
C PRO A 416 -11.79 18.71 20.09
N ASP A 417 -12.27 19.91 19.78
CA ASP A 417 -11.79 20.81 18.73
C ASP A 417 -10.71 21.79 19.23
N GLY A 418 -9.66 22.05 18.46
CA GLY A 418 -8.66 23.06 18.79
C GLY A 418 -7.27 22.70 18.29
N ASP A 419 -6.32 23.61 18.51
CA ASP A 419 -4.90 23.33 18.33
C ASP A 419 -4.32 22.55 19.52
N ILE A 420 -3.04 22.19 19.43
CA ILE A 420 -2.35 21.38 20.43
C ILE A 420 -2.40 22.06 21.80
N ASP A 421 -2.11 23.36 21.89
CA ASP A 421 -2.04 24.09 23.16
C ASP A 421 -3.42 24.20 23.82
N THR A 422 -4.48 24.43 23.04
CA THR A 422 -5.87 24.42 23.52
C THR A 422 -6.26 23.06 24.10
N LEU A 423 -5.96 21.98 23.38
CA LEU A 423 -6.26 20.61 23.84
C LEU A 423 -5.46 20.23 25.09
N MET A 424 -4.19 20.64 25.16
CA MET A 424 -3.33 20.45 26.33
C MET A 424 -3.86 21.20 27.56
N SER A 425 -4.28 22.46 27.42
CA SER A 425 -4.88 23.24 28.51
C SER A 425 -6.17 22.60 29.04
N ARG A 426 -7.05 22.13 28.15
CA ARG A 426 -8.27 21.40 28.53
C ARG A 426 -7.96 20.07 29.22
N LEU A 427 -6.93 19.37 28.75
CA LEU A 427 -6.47 18.13 29.37
C LEU A 427 -5.93 18.36 30.79
N SER A 428 -5.19 19.45 31.03
CA SER A 428 -4.79 19.86 32.38
C SER A 428 -6.02 20.18 33.25
N GLY A 429 -6.99 20.93 32.72
CA GLY A 429 -8.22 21.26 33.46
C GLY A 429 -9.04 20.02 33.85
N ILE A 430 -9.21 19.05 32.95
CA ILE A 430 -10.00 17.84 33.26
C ILE A 430 -9.29 16.94 34.27
N ARG A 431 -7.95 16.96 34.35
CA ARG A 431 -7.19 16.24 35.38
C ARG A 431 -7.46 16.77 36.79
N THR A 432 -7.61 18.09 36.96
CA THR A 432 -8.01 18.67 38.25
C THR A 432 -9.36 18.12 38.68
N TRP A 433 -10.33 18.03 37.77
CA TRP A 433 -11.64 17.42 38.05
C TRP A 433 -11.58 15.90 38.25
N SER A 434 -10.71 15.19 37.53
CA SER A 434 -10.45 13.77 37.75
C SER A 434 -9.91 13.49 39.16
N TYR A 435 -9.03 14.37 39.67
CA TYR A 435 -8.56 14.31 41.06
C TYR A 435 -9.70 14.58 42.06
N ILE A 436 -10.47 15.65 41.86
CA ILE A 436 -11.60 16.02 42.73
C ILE A 436 -12.65 14.90 42.80
N THR A 437 -13.00 14.30 41.66
CA THR A 437 -14.04 13.27 41.58
C THR A 437 -13.66 11.95 42.27
N GLN A 438 -12.38 11.69 42.49
CA GLN A 438 -11.91 10.55 43.28
C GLN A 438 -12.10 10.72 44.80
N ARG A 439 -12.30 11.95 45.28
CA ARG A 439 -12.67 12.21 46.69
C ARG A 439 -14.16 11.87 46.86
N GLN A 440 -14.47 10.57 47.00
CA GLN A 440 -15.85 10.06 47.03
C GLN A 440 -16.76 10.78 48.02
N HIS A 441 -16.24 11.24 49.15
CA HIS A 441 -17.00 11.95 50.17
C HIS A 441 -17.28 13.43 49.84
N TRP A 442 -16.78 13.97 48.71
CA TRP A 442 -17.06 15.34 48.27
C TRP A 442 -18.27 15.43 47.33
N LEU A 443 -18.75 14.30 46.80
CA LEU A 443 -19.80 14.22 45.78
C LEU A 443 -20.84 13.16 46.16
N ASP A 444 -22.11 13.38 45.83
CA ASP A 444 -23.14 12.35 46.03
C ASP A 444 -23.08 11.25 44.95
N ASP A 445 -22.76 11.60 43.70
CA ASP A 445 -22.69 10.66 42.56
C ASP A 445 -21.23 10.51 42.06
N ALA A 446 -20.30 10.21 42.97
CA ALA A 446 -18.87 10.21 42.66
C ALA A 446 -18.50 9.27 41.47
N GLU A 447 -19.12 8.08 41.39
CA GLU A 447 -18.85 7.13 40.29
C GLU A 447 -19.28 7.65 38.92
N GLU A 448 -20.42 8.33 38.84
CA GLU A 448 -20.91 8.92 37.58
C GLU A 448 -19.96 10.02 37.10
N PHE A 449 -19.56 10.93 38.00
CA PHE A 449 -18.62 12.00 37.66
C PHE A 449 -17.22 11.47 37.33
N GLN A 450 -16.74 10.42 37.99
CA GLN A 450 -15.49 9.75 37.61
C GLN A 450 -15.57 9.17 36.19
N GLY A 451 -16.69 8.53 35.85
CA GLY A 451 -16.95 8.03 34.50
C GLY A 451 -16.98 9.15 33.46
N LEU A 452 -17.65 10.27 33.78
CA LEU A 452 -17.70 11.44 32.92
C LEU A 452 -16.31 12.06 32.72
N ALA A 453 -15.53 12.24 33.80
CA ALA A 453 -14.19 12.83 33.75
C ALA A 453 -13.28 12.01 32.84
N ARG A 454 -13.27 10.68 33.04
CA ARG A 454 -12.53 9.74 32.21
C ARG A 454 -12.95 9.83 30.73
N SER A 455 -14.25 9.88 30.46
CA SER A 455 -14.76 9.98 29.07
C SER A 455 -14.33 11.27 28.37
N ILE A 456 -14.20 12.37 29.13
CA ILE A 456 -13.75 13.66 28.59
C ILE A 456 -12.23 13.61 28.37
N GLU A 457 -11.48 13.12 29.36
CA GLU A 457 -10.02 12.96 29.25
C GLU A 457 -9.64 12.08 28.06
N ASP A 458 -10.32 10.95 27.85
CA ASP A 458 -10.10 10.05 26.73
C ASP A 458 -10.37 10.75 25.39
N ARG A 459 -11.51 11.44 25.25
CA ARG A 459 -11.86 12.17 24.02
C ARG A 459 -10.86 13.28 23.69
N VAL A 460 -10.48 14.09 24.67
CA VAL A 460 -9.49 15.16 24.47
C VAL A 460 -8.12 14.59 24.14
N SER A 461 -7.72 13.48 24.80
CA SER A 461 -6.46 12.78 24.53
C SER A 461 -6.40 12.18 23.12
N ASP A 462 -7.50 11.60 22.65
CA ASP A 462 -7.60 11.03 21.30
C ASP A 462 -7.54 12.13 20.24
N SER A 463 -8.25 13.24 20.44
CA SER A 463 -8.11 14.43 19.58
C SER A 463 -6.68 14.96 19.55
N LEU A 464 -6.03 15.09 20.71
CA LEU A 464 -4.65 15.54 20.81
C LEU A 464 -3.70 14.61 20.05
N HIS A 465 -3.88 13.29 20.18
CA HIS A 465 -3.10 12.32 19.41
C HIS A 465 -3.30 12.49 17.90
N LEU A 466 -4.53 12.69 17.45
CA LEU A 466 -4.83 12.91 16.02
C LEU A 466 -4.18 14.19 15.49
N VAL A 467 -4.26 15.30 16.23
CA VAL A 467 -3.64 16.58 15.84
C VAL A 467 -2.11 16.47 15.82
N LEU A 468 -1.51 15.84 16.83
CA LEU A 468 -0.06 15.57 16.86
C LEU A 468 0.37 14.72 15.66
N THR A 469 -0.36 13.65 15.36
CA THR A 469 -0.05 12.76 14.24
C THR A 469 -0.18 13.49 12.90
N GLN A 470 -1.27 14.23 12.69
CA GLN A 470 -1.46 15.01 11.47
C GLN A 470 -0.38 16.06 11.26
N ARG A 471 0.12 16.67 12.35
CA ARG A 471 1.13 17.71 12.28
C ARG A 471 2.54 17.17 12.11
N PHE A 472 2.90 16.10 12.82
CA PHE A 472 4.30 15.64 12.96
C PHE A 472 4.61 14.34 12.22
N VAL A 473 3.63 13.74 11.56
CA VAL A 473 3.78 12.50 10.80
C VAL A 473 3.20 12.68 9.41
N ASP A 474 4.03 12.60 8.38
CA ASP A 474 3.56 12.39 7.02
C ASP A 474 3.07 10.94 6.92
N ARG A 475 1.75 10.76 6.87
CA ARG A 475 1.11 9.44 6.82
C ARG A 475 1.64 8.60 5.66
N ARG A 476 2.11 9.21 4.56
CA ARG A 476 2.72 8.48 3.44
C ARG A 476 4.08 7.88 3.85
N ALA A 477 4.95 8.67 4.48
CA ALA A 477 6.28 8.24 4.89
C ALA A 477 6.29 7.28 6.10
N ALA A 478 5.31 7.41 7.01
CA ALA A 478 5.15 6.51 8.14
C ALA A 478 4.70 5.10 7.72
N VAL A 479 3.76 5.02 6.77
CA VAL A 479 3.31 3.75 6.18
C VAL A 479 4.44 3.09 5.36
N LEU A 480 5.24 3.88 4.65
CA LEU A 480 6.47 3.42 3.97
C LEU A 480 7.52 2.86 4.95
N SER A 481 7.74 3.52 6.10
CA SER A 481 8.71 3.09 7.12
C SER A 481 8.31 1.79 7.82
N ARG A 482 7.00 1.60 8.08
CA ARG A 482 6.41 0.35 8.58
C ARG A 482 6.65 -0.80 7.59
N ARG A 483 6.40 -0.57 6.29
CA ARG A 483 6.50 -1.58 5.21
C ARG A 483 7.93 -1.99 4.85
N LEU A 484 8.92 -1.15 5.13
CA LEU A 484 10.34 -1.45 4.94
C LEU A 484 10.93 -2.37 6.04
N LYS A 485 10.38 -2.34 7.26
CA LYS A 485 10.88 -3.14 8.40
C LYS A 485 10.30 -4.54 8.46
N GLU A 486 9.11 -4.73 7.94
CA GLU A 486 8.32 -5.90 8.30
C GLU A 486 8.78 -7.18 7.59
N ASN A 487 9.59 -7.13 6.51
CA ASN A 487 9.99 -8.32 5.73
C ASN A 487 8.81 -9.23 5.34
N THR A 488 7.59 -8.74 5.51
CA THR A 488 6.35 -9.36 5.14
C THR A 488 6.32 -9.28 3.63
N THR A 489 6.08 -10.43 2.99
CA THR A 489 5.65 -10.51 1.60
C THR A 489 4.64 -9.41 1.35
N LEU A 490 5.09 -8.35 0.67
CA LEU A 490 4.26 -7.22 0.27
C LEU A 490 3.04 -7.81 -0.43
N MET A 491 1.84 -7.53 0.10
CA MET A 491 0.62 -8.05 -0.50
C MET A 491 0.40 -7.28 -1.80
N SER A 492 0.88 -7.86 -2.89
CA SER A 492 0.50 -7.42 -4.22
C SER A 492 -0.81 -8.08 -4.59
N SER A 493 -1.84 -7.29 -4.85
CA SER A 493 -3.05 -7.77 -5.48
C SER A 493 -3.08 -7.25 -6.91
N ILE A 494 -3.37 -8.13 -7.86
CA ILE A 494 -3.53 -7.74 -9.26
C ILE A 494 -5.03 -7.73 -9.50
N LYS A 495 -5.57 -6.55 -9.78
CA LYS A 495 -6.98 -6.39 -10.13
C LYS A 495 -7.26 -7.11 -11.45
N SER A 496 -8.54 -7.43 -11.69
CA SER A 496 -8.98 -8.08 -12.93
C SER A 496 -8.70 -7.29 -14.20
N ASP A 497 -8.50 -5.97 -14.08
CA ASP A 497 -8.14 -5.05 -15.17
C ASP A 497 -6.61 -4.99 -15.43
N GLY A 498 -5.82 -5.80 -14.73
CA GLY A 498 -4.37 -5.83 -14.83
C GLY A 498 -3.66 -4.77 -14.01
N THR A 499 -4.37 -3.96 -13.21
CA THR A 499 -3.74 -3.00 -12.29
C THR A 499 -3.00 -3.75 -11.21
N VAL A 500 -1.68 -3.54 -11.13
CA VAL A 500 -0.85 -4.11 -10.08
C VAL A 500 -0.92 -3.15 -8.91
N ILE A 501 -1.51 -3.62 -7.82
CA ILE A 501 -1.62 -2.88 -6.59
C ILE A 501 -0.66 -3.52 -5.61
N VAL A 502 0.36 -2.77 -5.20
CA VAL A 502 1.19 -3.16 -4.08
C VAL A 502 0.69 -2.35 -2.91
N GLU A 503 0.14 -3.01 -1.89
CA GLU A 503 -0.17 -2.37 -0.61
C GLU A 503 -1.17 -1.18 -0.68
N GLY A 504 -2.11 -1.24 -1.63
CA GLY A 504 -3.18 -0.25 -1.83
C GLY A 504 -2.91 0.84 -2.87
N GLU A 505 -1.69 0.95 -3.39
CA GLU A 505 -1.33 1.91 -4.45
C GLU A 505 -1.17 1.25 -5.83
N ASP A 506 -1.66 1.92 -6.88
CA ASP A 506 -1.48 1.54 -8.28
C ASP A 506 -0.01 1.78 -8.69
N VAL A 507 0.78 0.70 -8.74
CA VAL A 507 2.21 0.78 -9.08
C VAL A 507 2.47 0.65 -10.59
N GLY A 508 1.45 0.27 -11.35
CA GLY A 508 1.59 0.00 -12.77
C GLY A 508 0.57 -1.01 -13.27
N GLN A 509 0.66 -1.31 -14.56
CA GLN A 509 -0.30 -2.16 -15.23
C GLN A 509 0.39 -3.37 -15.87
N LEU A 510 -0.14 -4.55 -15.59
CA LEU A 510 0.27 -5.82 -16.17
C LEU A 510 -0.65 -6.17 -17.35
N ASP A 511 -0.21 -5.81 -18.55
CA ASP A 511 -0.88 -6.15 -19.81
C ASP A 511 -0.30 -7.46 -20.37
N GLY A 512 -1.08 -8.54 -20.23
CA GLY A 512 -0.67 -9.88 -20.62
C GLY A 512 0.48 -10.38 -19.74
N PHE A 513 1.69 -10.34 -20.30
CA PHE A 513 2.94 -10.69 -19.63
C PHE A 513 3.90 -9.50 -19.50
N VAL A 514 3.50 -8.29 -19.89
CA VAL A 514 4.35 -7.09 -19.85
C VAL A 514 3.87 -6.17 -18.73
N PHE A 515 4.76 -5.90 -17.78
CA PHE A 515 4.51 -4.93 -16.72
C PHE A 515 5.01 -3.55 -17.13
N THR A 516 4.10 -2.57 -17.16
CA THR A 516 4.43 -1.16 -17.40
C THR A 516 4.23 -0.37 -16.11
N PRO A 517 5.30 0.13 -15.48
CA PRO A 517 5.19 0.92 -14.27
C PRO A 517 4.57 2.30 -14.56
N ARG A 518 3.77 2.81 -13.61
CA ARG A 518 3.12 4.15 -13.71
C ARG A 518 3.74 5.21 -12.80
N LEU A 519 4.74 4.86 -12.01
CA LEU A 519 5.37 5.77 -11.06
C LEU A 519 6.11 6.90 -11.79
N SER A 520 6.07 8.10 -11.20
CA SER A 520 6.71 9.31 -11.72
C SER A 520 7.86 9.72 -10.79
N GLY A 521 9.09 9.38 -11.16
CA GLY A 521 10.36 10.03 -10.82
C GLY A 521 10.52 10.54 -9.38
N GLY A 522 10.89 9.64 -8.47
CA GLY A 522 11.34 9.96 -7.10
C GLY A 522 12.27 8.87 -6.56
N ASP A 523 12.99 9.14 -5.47
CA ASP A 523 13.93 8.21 -4.82
C ASP A 523 13.25 6.91 -4.30
N GLU A 524 11.92 6.83 -4.34
CA GLU A 524 11.07 5.69 -3.95
C GLU A 524 10.76 4.70 -5.11
N GLU A 525 11.16 4.99 -6.36
CA GLU A 525 10.87 4.10 -7.51
C GLU A 525 11.51 2.71 -7.38
N GLY A 526 12.75 2.64 -6.90
CA GLY A 526 13.54 1.40 -6.86
C GLY A 526 12.90 0.30 -5.99
N PRO A 527 12.57 0.57 -4.72
CA PRO A 527 11.98 -0.42 -3.82
C PRO A 527 10.57 -0.88 -4.24
N VAL A 528 9.73 0.02 -4.75
CA VAL A 528 8.36 -0.30 -5.18
C VAL A 528 8.37 -1.15 -6.45
N LEU A 529 9.27 -0.84 -7.40
CA LEU A 529 9.50 -1.68 -8.57
C LEU A 529 10.08 -3.05 -8.20
N ALA A 530 10.96 -3.13 -7.21
CA ALA A 530 11.52 -4.39 -6.72
C ALA A 530 10.44 -5.26 -6.05
N ALA A 531 9.52 -4.66 -5.30
CA ALA A 531 8.36 -5.32 -4.70
C ALA A 531 7.41 -5.90 -5.75
N ALA A 532 7.03 -5.08 -6.74
CA ALA A 532 6.22 -5.54 -7.86
C ALA A 532 6.91 -6.72 -8.59
N ARG A 533 8.21 -6.60 -8.88
CA ARG A 533 9.00 -7.67 -9.53
C ARG A 533 9.10 -8.96 -8.72
N LYS A 534 9.03 -8.90 -7.39
CA LYS A 534 9.08 -10.10 -6.53
C LYS A 534 7.77 -10.89 -6.53
N ALA A 535 6.64 -10.23 -6.75
CA ALA A 535 5.32 -10.87 -6.68
C ALA A 535 4.71 -11.22 -8.05
N LEU A 536 5.21 -10.60 -9.13
CA LEU A 536 4.83 -10.93 -10.50
C LEU A 536 5.07 -12.40 -10.93
N PRO A 537 6.13 -13.12 -10.48
CA PRO A 537 6.42 -14.48 -10.97
C PRO A 537 5.31 -15.52 -10.72
N ASP A 538 4.63 -15.43 -9.57
CA ASP A 538 3.55 -16.37 -9.21
C ASP A 538 2.30 -16.15 -10.09
N GLU A 539 1.91 -14.88 -10.29
CA GLU A 539 0.82 -14.51 -11.19
C GLU A 539 1.16 -14.90 -12.65
N ILE A 540 2.39 -14.62 -13.11
CA ILE A 540 2.83 -14.99 -14.45
C ILE A 540 2.72 -16.50 -14.64
N SER A 541 3.15 -17.29 -13.65
CA SER A 541 3.01 -18.75 -13.67
C SER A 541 1.55 -19.20 -13.79
N ALA A 542 0.63 -18.55 -13.06
CA ALA A 542 -0.80 -18.82 -13.16
C ALA A 542 -1.37 -18.47 -14.55
N ARG A 543 -0.99 -17.31 -15.11
CA ARG A 543 -1.41 -16.87 -16.44
C ARG A 543 -0.89 -17.77 -17.55
N VAL A 544 0.36 -18.24 -17.46
CA VAL A 544 0.95 -19.19 -18.44
C VAL A 544 0.15 -20.49 -18.46
N LYS A 545 -0.19 -21.04 -17.29
CA LYS A 545 -1.05 -22.24 -17.19
C LYS A 545 -2.44 -22.00 -17.78
N ALA A 546 -3.06 -20.86 -17.48
CA ALA A 546 -4.38 -20.50 -18.02
C ALA A 546 -4.37 -20.30 -19.54
N LEU A 547 -3.32 -19.69 -20.09
CA LEU A 547 -3.13 -19.51 -21.53
C LEU A 547 -2.93 -20.85 -22.23
N ALA A 548 -2.10 -21.72 -21.68
CA ALA A 548 -1.86 -23.06 -22.23
C ALA A 548 -3.14 -23.90 -22.28
N ALA A 549 -4.01 -23.76 -21.28
CA ALA A 549 -5.31 -24.43 -21.20
C ALA A 549 -6.45 -23.73 -22.00
N SER A 550 -6.22 -22.54 -22.55
CA SER A 550 -7.27 -21.79 -23.25
C SER A 550 -7.57 -22.37 -24.63
N ALA A 551 -8.85 -22.43 -25.00
CA ALA A 551 -9.29 -22.75 -26.36
C ALA A 551 -8.99 -21.60 -27.34
N ASP A 552 -8.94 -21.89 -28.65
CA ASP A 552 -8.60 -20.90 -29.68
C ASP A 552 -9.58 -19.71 -29.74
N ALA A 553 -10.83 -19.91 -29.32
CA ALA A 553 -11.83 -18.83 -29.22
C ALA A 553 -11.45 -17.72 -28.22
N ALA A 554 -10.50 -17.96 -27.32
CA ALA A 554 -9.99 -16.96 -26.38
C ALA A 554 -8.95 -16.01 -27.02
N PHE A 555 -8.51 -16.28 -28.25
CA PHE A 555 -7.51 -15.50 -28.97
C PHE A 555 -8.17 -14.68 -30.07
N LYS A 556 -7.75 -13.41 -30.20
CA LYS A 556 -8.19 -12.50 -31.25
C LYS A 556 -6.98 -11.97 -32.01
N LEU A 557 -7.16 -11.75 -33.31
CA LEU A 557 -6.17 -11.13 -34.20
C LEU A 557 -6.70 -9.79 -34.69
N ASN A 558 -5.82 -8.80 -34.80
CA ASN A 558 -6.14 -7.56 -35.50
C ASN A 558 -5.54 -7.53 -36.92
N ALA A 559 -5.84 -6.47 -37.67
CA ALA A 559 -5.38 -6.30 -39.05
C ALA A 559 -3.85 -6.21 -39.22
N ARG A 560 -3.09 -6.01 -38.12
CA ARG A 560 -1.62 -6.00 -38.12
C ARG A 560 -1.01 -7.32 -37.64
N GLY A 561 -1.83 -8.34 -37.39
CA GLY A 561 -1.37 -9.64 -36.91
C GLY A 561 -1.00 -9.68 -35.44
N GLN A 562 -1.38 -8.68 -34.66
CA GLN A 562 -1.19 -8.72 -33.21
C GLN A 562 -2.15 -9.74 -32.59
N ILE A 563 -1.61 -10.59 -31.73
CA ILE A 563 -2.33 -11.67 -31.05
C ILE A 563 -2.73 -11.19 -29.66
N PHE A 564 -4.02 -11.12 -29.42
CA PHE A 564 -4.61 -10.80 -28.13
C PHE A 564 -5.14 -12.07 -27.49
N TRP A 565 -4.84 -12.29 -26.21
CA TRP A 565 -5.51 -13.29 -25.38
C TRP A 565 -6.46 -12.55 -24.44
N ARG A 566 -7.76 -12.81 -24.60
CA ARG A 566 -8.83 -11.95 -24.06
C ARG A 566 -8.68 -10.53 -24.62
N GLU A 567 -8.26 -9.58 -23.80
CA GLU A 567 -8.05 -8.18 -24.18
C GLU A 567 -6.55 -7.78 -24.13
N ALA A 568 -5.66 -8.69 -23.73
CA ALA A 568 -4.23 -8.40 -23.52
C ALA A 568 -3.37 -8.79 -24.72
N LEU A 569 -2.45 -7.90 -25.13
CA LEU A 569 -1.54 -8.13 -26.26
C LEU A 569 -0.34 -9.00 -25.85
N ILE A 570 -0.28 -10.23 -26.38
CA ILE A 570 0.71 -11.25 -25.96
C ILE A 570 1.69 -11.66 -27.05
N GLY A 571 1.45 -11.30 -28.31
CA GLY A 571 2.35 -11.65 -29.40
C GLY A 571 1.93 -11.04 -30.74
N LYS A 572 2.62 -11.45 -31.80
CA LYS A 572 2.28 -11.09 -33.18
C LYS A 572 2.53 -12.28 -34.10
N LEU A 573 1.77 -12.35 -35.18
CA LEU A 573 2.08 -13.22 -36.30
C LEU A 573 3.22 -12.62 -37.12
N VAL A 574 4.13 -13.48 -37.54
CA VAL A 574 5.26 -13.18 -38.41
C VAL A 574 5.30 -14.14 -39.58
N LYS A 575 6.10 -13.78 -40.58
CA LYS A 575 6.30 -14.60 -41.77
C LYS A 575 6.84 -15.97 -41.38
N GLY A 576 6.09 -17.02 -41.73
CA GLY A 576 6.57 -18.40 -41.67
C GLY A 576 7.00 -18.92 -43.03
N ASP A 577 7.05 -20.25 -43.15
CA ASP A 577 7.65 -20.92 -44.31
C ASP A 577 6.72 -20.92 -45.54
N GLY A 578 5.44 -20.58 -45.35
CA GLY A 578 4.45 -20.46 -46.42
C GLY A 578 3.31 -19.51 -46.07
N LEU A 579 2.50 -19.18 -47.08
CA LEU A 579 1.43 -18.18 -46.98
C LEU A 579 0.33 -18.54 -45.96
N TYR A 580 0.01 -19.83 -45.83
CA TYR A 580 -0.95 -20.37 -44.84
C TYR A 580 -0.27 -20.94 -43.60
N GLN A 581 1.03 -20.68 -43.42
CA GLN A 581 1.81 -21.19 -42.30
C GLN A 581 2.52 -20.02 -41.60
N PRO A 582 1.76 -19.04 -41.03
CA PRO A 582 2.38 -17.99 -40.25
C PRO A 582 3.02 -18.58 -38.98
N LYS A 583 4.10 -17.97 -38.52
CA LYS A 583 4.68 -18.26 -37.21
C LYS A 583 4.20 -17.20 -36.22
N ALA A 584 4.16 -17.53 -34.94
CA ALA A 584 3.91 -16.53 -33.91
C ALA A 584 5.22 -16.13 -33.24
N GLU A 585 5.35 -14.87 -32.86
CA GLU A 585 6.38 -14.38 -31.95
C GLU A 585 5.70 -13.87 -30.68
N VAL A 586 6.17 -14.37 -29.53
CA VAL A 586 5.75 -13.86 -28.23
C VAL A 586 6.23 -12.41 -28.09
N ARG A 587 5.38 -11.54 -27.52
CA ARG A 587 5.75 -10.17 -27.18
C ARG A 587 6.87 -10.20 -26.15
N ALA A 588 7.95 -9.47 -26.41
CA ALA A 588 9.07 -9.38 -25.49
C ALA A 588 8.61 -8.97 -24.07
N SER A 589 9.02 -9.74 -23.08
CA SER A 589 8.75 -9.49 -21.66
C SER A 589 9.98 -9.84 -20.84
N THR A 590 10.27 -9.03 -19.83
CA THR A 590 11.32 -9.30 -18.83
C THR A 590 10.86 -10.27 -17.74
N LEU A 591 9.62 -10.77 -17.80
CA LEU A 591 8.99 -11.61 -16.77
C LEU A 591 8.79 -13.07 -17.21
N LEU A 592 9.01 -13.38 -18.50
CA LEU A 592 8.90 -14.74 -19.04
C LEU A 592 10.30 -15.33 -19.21
N GLU A 593 10.62 -16.39 -18.47
CA GLU A 593 11.93 -17.04 -18.51
C GLU A 593 11.83 -18.54 -18.80
N GLY A 594 12.86 -19.10 -19.45
CA GLY A 594 13.03 -20.53 -19.68
C GLY A 594 11.79 -21.26 -20.24
N ASP A 595 11.29 -22.24 -19.49
CA ASP A 595 10.18 -23.11 -19.88
C ASP A 595 8.84 -22.37 -20.04
N GLN A 596 8.65 -21.25 -19.31
CA GLN A 596 7.42 -20.46 -19.43
C GLN A 596 7.33 -19.80 -20.81
N LEU A 597 8.43 -19.19 -21.28
CA LEU A 597 8.49 -18.58 -22.60
C LEU A 597 8.23 -19.62 -23.69
N LYS A 598 8.86 -20.80 -23.57
CA LYS A 598 8.64 -21.92 -24.50
C LYS A 598 7.17 -22.34 -24.53
N THR A 599 6.53 -22.48 -23.38
CA THR A 599 5.12 -22.87 -23.28
C THR A 599 4.19 -21.87 -23.97
N VAL A 600 4.38 -20.57 -23.75
CA VAL A 600 3.59 -19.52 -24.41
C VAL A 600 3.87 -19.53 -25.91
N GLN A 601 5.13 -19.65 -26.32
CA GLN A 601 5.55 -19.69 -27.72
C GLN A 601 4.94 -20.89 -28.46
N ASP A 602 4.94 -22.07 -27.86
CA ASP A 602 4.37 -23.28 -28.43
C ASP A 602 2.84 -23.15 -28.58
N ARG A 603 2.15 -22.58 -27.58
CA ARG A 603 0.71 -22.35 -27.65
C ARG A 603 0.33 -21.33 -28.74
N LEU A 604 1.11 -20.25 -28.87
CA LEU A 604 0.91 -19.25 -29.92
C LEU A 604 1.20 -19.80 -31.32
N ASN A 605 2.24 -20.63 -31.47
CA ASN A 605 2.53 -21.32 -32.73
C ASN A 605 1.40 -22.30 -33.11
N ALA A 606 0.83 -23.01 -32.13
CA ALA A 606 -0.34 -23.86 -32.37
C ALA A 606 -1.55 -23.05 -32.86
N PHE A 607 -1.85 -21.91 -32.22
CA PHE A 607 -2.90 -21.00 -32.66
C PHE A 607 -2.64 -20.44 -34.07
N ALA A 608 -1.42 -19.99 -34.35
CA ALA A 608 -1.03 -19.46 -35.65
C ALA A 608 -1.15 -20.51 -36.77
N ALA A 609 -0.83 -21.76 -36.48
CA ALA A 609 -0.95 -22.87 -37.42
C ALA A 609 -2.41 -23.30 -37.66
N ASP A 610 -3.28 -23.15 -36.66
CA ASP A 610 -4.71 -23.50 -36.77
C ASP A 610 -5.54 -22.39 -37.43
N TYR A 611 -5.20 -21.12 -37.19
CA TYR A 611 -6.00 -19.98 -37.66
C TYR A 611 -6.34 -20.01 -39.17
N PRO A 612 -5.40 -20.23 -40.11
CA PRO A 612 -5.73 -20.35 -41.53
C PRO A 612 -6.58 -21.58 -41.85
N LYS A 613 -6.40 -22.69 -41.12
CA LYS A 613 -7.18 -23.92 -41.31
C LYS A 613 -8.63 -23.73 -40.89
N THR A 614 -8.86 -22.92 -39.86
CA THR A 614 -10.19 -22.63 -39.32
C THR A 614 -10.91 -21.55 -40.13
N VAL A 615 -10.27 -20.41 -40.43
CA VAL A 615 -10.95 -19.30 -41.15
C VAL A 615 -10.99 -19.53 -42.67
N LEU A 616 -9.94 -20.13 -43.25
CA LEU A 616 -9.79 -20.40 -44.67
C LEU A 616 -9.89 -21.90 -44.97
N GLU A 617 -10.70 -22.64 -44.21
CA GLU A 617 -10.89 -24.10 -44.31
C GLU A 617 -11.05 -24.57 -45.77
N LYS A 618 -11.91 -23.88 -46.54
CA LYS A 618 -12.17 -24.21 -47.96
C LYS A 618 -10.94 -24.05 -48.85
N ALA A 619 -10.09 -23.06 -48.58
CA ALA A 619 -8.83 -22.89 -49.31
C ALA A 619 -7.88 -24.03 -48.98
N VAL A 620 -7.70 -24.34 -47.69
CA VAL A 620 -6.80 -25.41 -47.23
C VAL A 620 -7.25 -26.77 -47.75
N ALA A 621 -8.56 -27.02 -47.84
CA ALA A 621 -9.13 -28.25 -48.39
C ALA A 621 -8.74 -28.51 -49.86
N LEU A 622 -8.31 -27.50 -50.63
CA LEU A 622 -7.80 -27.67 -52.00
C LEU A 622 -6.48 -28.45 -52.06
N THR A 623 -5.73 -28.49 -50.95
CA THR A 623 -4.45 -29.22 -50.86
C THR A 623 -4.62 -30.70 -50.53
N GLY A 624 -5.85 -31.16 -50.26
CA GLY A 624 -6.15 -32.56 -49.97
C GLY A 624 -5.99 -33.49 -51.17
N ASP A 625 -5.99 -34.79 -50.91
CA ASP A 625 -5.78 -35.83 -51.92
C ASP A 625 -7.03 -36.17 -52.77
N THR A 626 -8.13 -35.40 -52.64
CA THR A 626 -9.37 -35.66 -53.38
C THR A 626 -9.34 -35.20 -54.84
N LEU A 627 -8.41 -34.32 -55.21
CA LEU A 627 -8.28 -33.78 -56.56
C LEU A 627 -7.14 -34.49 -57.33
N THR A 628 -7.39 -34.84 -58.60
CA THR A 628 -6.42 -35.53 -59.46
C THR A 628 -6.09 -34.77 -60.74
N GLY A 629 -4.92 -35.04 -61.32
CA GLY A 629 -4.52 -34.51 -62.63
C GLY A 629 -4.49 -32.98 -62.71
N THR A 630 -4.99 -32.44 -63.83
CA THR A 630 -4.99 -30.99 -64.11
C THR A 630 -5.84 -30.19 -63.11
N ALA A 631 -6.91 -30.78 -62.56
CA ALA A 631 -7.73 -30.16 -61.53
C ALA A 631 -6.93 -29.86 -60.25
N ARG A 632 -6.04 -30.79 -59.83
CA ARG A 632 -5.13 -30.58 -58.69
C ARG A 632 -4.16 -29.43 -58.95
N GLY A 633 -3.63 -29.32 -60.17
CA GLY A 633 -2.74 -28.22 -60.57
C GLY A 633 -3.41 -26.85 -60.46
N ILE A 634 -4.64 -26.73 -60.99
CA ILE A 634 -5.43 -25.49 -60.89
C ILE A 634 -5.77 -25.18 -59.43
N ALA A 635 -6.20 -26.18 -58.65
CA ALA A 635 -6.52 -26.01 -57.23
C ALA A 635 -5.31 -25.54 -56.42
N TYR A 636 -4.11 -26.05 -56.71
CA TYR A 636 -2.87 -25.62 -56.07
C TYR A 636 -2.52 -24.16 -56.42
N GLN A 637 -2.67 -23.74 -57.69
CA GLN A 637 -2.48 -22.35 -58.12
C GLN A 637 -3.50 -21.40 -57.46
N VAL A 638 -4.76 -21.83 -57.36
CA VAL A 638 -5.81 -21.07 -56.65
C VAL A 638 -5.49 -20.97 -55.17
N TYR A 639 -5.02 -22.04 -54.55
CA TYR A 639 -4.58 -22.06 -53.16
C TYR A 639 -3.43 -21.07 -52.92
N GLU A 640 -2.35 -21.11 -53.71
CA GLU A 640 -1.22 -20.18 -53.60
C GLU A 640 -1.62 -18.71 -53.79
N ALA A 641 -2.67 -18.45 -54.58
CA ALA A 641 -3.19 -17.10 -54.83
C ALA A 641 -4.30 -16.66 -53.84
N LEU A 642 -4.41 -17.28 -52.66
CA LEU A 642 -5.44 -17.00 -51.65
C LEU A 642 -6.88 -17.12 -52.18
N GLY A 643 -7.09 -17.99 -53.15
CA GLY A 643 -8.38 -18.29 -53.72
C GLY A 643 -8.86 -17.33 -54.80
N THR A 644 -8.00 -16.44 -55.31
CA THR A 644 -8.31 -15.54 -56.42
C THR A 644 -7.17 -15.53 -57.44
N LEU A 645 -7.45 -15.91 -58.68
CA LEU A 645 -6.45 -16.05 -59.72
C LEU A 645 -6.97 -15.48 -61.05
N PRO A 646 -6.20 -14.67 -61.80
CA PRO A 646 -6.59 -14.28 -63.15
C PRO A 646 -6.66 -15.50 -64.07
N SER A 647 -7.78 -15.68 -64.80
CA SER A 647 -7.98 -16.83 -65.70
C SER A 647 -6.84 -17.05 -66.72
N PRO A 648 -6.16 -16.00 -67.26
CA PRO A 648 -5.02 -16.19 -68.14
C PRO A 648 -3.83 -16.97 -67.53
N ALA A 649 -3.67 -16.95 -66.20
CA ALA A 649 -2.54 -17.61 -65.53
C ALA A 649 -2.57 -19.13 -65.65
N VAL A 650 -3.75 -19.72 -65.83
CA VAL A 650 -3.97 -21.17 -65.96
C VAL A 650 -4.73 -21.53 -67.24
N ALA A 651 -4.68 -20.68 -68.27
CA ALA A 651 -5.48 -20.83 -69.48
C ALA A 651 -5.25 -22.16 -70.21
N GLU A 652 -4.01 -22.65 -70.28
CA GLU A 652 -3.71 -23.96 -70.90
C GLU A 652 -4.24 -25.12 -70.05
N MET A 653 -4.08 -25.07 -68.72
CA MET A 653 -4.63 -26.08 -67.81
C MET A 653 -6.17 -26.14 -67.87
N VAL A 654 -6.83 -24.99 -67.99
CA VAL A 654 -8.31 -24.92 -68.11
C VAL A 654 -8.80 -25.51 -69.44
N LYS A 655 -8.02 -25.43 -70.52
CA LYS A 655 -8.35 -26.08 -71.81
C LYS A 655 -8.21 -27.59 -71.75
N GLU A 656 -7.21 -28.08 -71.02
CA GLU A 656 -6.94 -29.50 -70.81
C GLU A 656 -7.87 -30.14 -69.76
N LEU A 657 -8.66 -29.34 -69.04
CA LEU A 657 -9.55 -29.79 -67.99
C LEU A 657 -10.82 -30.45 -68.57
N ASP A 658 -11.02 -31.71 -68.21
CA ASP A 658 -12.21 -32.49 -68.55
C ASP A 658 -13.44 -32.11 -67.69
N ASP A 659 -14.61 -32.64 -68.06
CA ASP A 659 -15.86 -32.30 -67.36
C ASP A 659 -15.91 -32.83 -65.92
N ASP A 660 -15.21 -33.92 -65.62
CA ASP A 660 -15.08 -34.42 -64.24
C ASP A 660 -14.23 -33.48 -63.39
N GLY A 661 -13.05 -33.07 -63.88
CA GLY A 661 -12.20 -32.10 -63.21
C GLY A 661 -12.89 -30.75 -62.96
N ARG A 662 -13.74 -30.29 -63.90
CA ARG A 662 -14.59 -29.10 -63.70
C ARG A 662 -15.59 -29.27 -62.56
N ARG A 663 -16.26 -30.43 -62.49
CA ARG A 663 -17.20 -30.74 -61.40
C ARG A 663 -16.49 -30.84 -60.06
N GLN A 664 -15.32 -31.47 -60.01
CA GLN A 664 -14.49 -31.56 -58.80
C GLN A 664 -14.10 -30.17 -58.26
N LEU A 665 -13.60 -29.28 -59.13
CA LEU A 665 -13.28 -27.90 -58.75
C LEU A 665 -14.51 -27.14 -58.22
N ALA A 666 -15.66 -27.30 -58.88
CA ALA A 666 -16.91 -26.67 -58.46
C ALA A 666 -17.41 -27.19 -57.10
N LEU A 667 -17.29 -28.49 -56.82
CA LEU A 667 -17.61 -29.10 -55.52
C LEU A 667 -16.74 -28.55 -54.39
N HIS A 668 -15.49 -28.23 -54.69
CA HIS A 668 -14.56 -27.57 -53.77
C HIS A 668 -14.74 -26.03 -53.70
N GLY A 669 -15.74 -25.47 -54.39
CA GLY A 669 -16.10 -24.06 -54.32
C GLY A 669 -15.30 -23.14 -55.24
N VAL A 670 -14.48 -23.70 -56.15
CA VAL A 670 -13.73 -22.93 -57.16
C VAL A 670 -14.64 -22.63 -58.34
N ARG A 671 -14.80 -21.34 -58.66
CA ARG A 671 -15.56 -20.86 -59.82
C ARG A 671 -14.62 -20.47 -60.94
N LEU A 672 -14.78 -21.13 -62.09
CA LEU A 672 -14.04 -20.83 -63.31
C LEU A 672 -14.74 -19.68 -64.07
N GLY A 673 -14.39 -18.44 -63.74
CA GLY A 673 -14.84 -17.26 -64.48
C GLY A 673 -14.00 -17.01 -65.73
N VAL A 674 -14.44 -16.06 -66.55
CA VAL A 674 -13.80 -15.78 -67.84
C VAL A 674 -12.55 -14.93 -67.68
N ASP A 675 -12.60 -13.94 -66.79
CA ASP A 675 -11.47 -13.06 -66.49
C ASP A 675 -10.76 -13.49 -65.19
N MET A 676 -11.52 -14.03 -64.22
CA MET A 676 -11.08 -14.41 -62.89
C MET A 676 -11.58 -15.81 -62.49
N ILE A 677 -10.68 -16.61 -61.92
CA ILE A 677 -11.01 -17.81 -61.16
C ILE A 677 -11.01 -17.44 -59.68
N TYR A 678 -12.07 -17.81 -58.94
CA TYR A 678 -12.18 -17.41 -57.54
C TYR A 678 -12.99 -18.40 -56.70
N MET A 679 -12.83 -18.33 -55.38
CA MET A 679 -13.66 -19.06 -54.41
C MET A 679 -14.66 -18.13 -53.74
N ALA A 680 -15.95 -18.37 -53.94
CA ALA A 680 -17.00 -17.50 -53.39
C ALA A 680 -17.04 -17.48 -51.86
N ASP A 681 -16.72 -18.60 -51.20
CA ASP A 681 -16.66 -18.69 -49.74
C ASP A 681 -15.57 -17.82 -49.12
N LEU A 682 -14.53 -17.48 -49.89
CA LEU A 682 -13.41 -16.65 -49.44
C LEU A 682 -13.62 -15.15 -49.71
N LEU A 683 -14.80 -14.76 -50.19
CA LEU A 683 -15.22 -13.37 -50.41
C LEU A 683 -16.13 -12.85 -49.29
N LYS A 684 -16.32 -13.64 -48.23
CA LYS A 684 -17.00 -13.23 -47.00
C LYS A 684 -16.05 -12.34 -46.16
N PRO A 685 -16.58 -11.41 -45.34
CA PRO A 685 -15.76 -10.41 -44.63
C PRO A 685 -14.61 -11.02 -43.82
N ALA A 686 -14.88 -12.02 -42.97
CA ALA A 686 -13.85 -12.65 -42.14
C ALA A 686 -12.73 -13.31 -42.96
N GLN A 687 -13.07 -13.92 -44.10
CA GLN A 687 -12.10 -14.53 -45.00
C GLN A 687 -11.28 -13.48 -45.75
N ILE A 688 -11.89 -12.37 -46.17
CA ILE A 688 -11.18 -11.24 -46.79
C ILE A 688 -10.16 -10.66 -45.81
N ASP A 689 -10.55 -10.43 -44.56
CA ASP A 689 -9.66 -9.91 -43.52
C ASP A 689 -8.50 -10.87 -43.24
N ALA A 690 -8.78 -12.18 -43.14
CA ALA A 690 -7.74 -13.19 -42.96
C ALA A 690 -6.78 -13.26 -44.17
N LYS A 691 -7.29 -13.17 -45.40
CA LYS A 691 -6.47 -13.14 -46.62
C LYS A 691 -5.59 -11.90 -46.70
N ALA A 692 -6.17 -10.74 -46.39
CA ALA A 692 -5.44 -9.48 -46.31
C ALA A 692 -4.29 -9.59 -45.31
N LEU A 693 -4.58 -10.11 -44.11
CA LEU A 693 -3.61 -10.28 -43.04
C LEU A 693 -2.47 -11.24 -43.44
N LEU A 694 -2.78 -12.44 -43.92
CA LEU A 694 -1.77 -13.43 -44.29
C LEU A 694 -0.90 -12.95 -45.46
N TRP A 695 -1.49 -12.31 -46.46
CA TRP A 695 -0.74 -11.70 -47.56
C TRP A 695 0.20 -10.60 -47.05
N SER A 696 -0.29 -9.72 -46.17
CA SER A 696 0.49 -8.62 -45.62
C SER A 696 1.66 -9.11 -44.78
N ILE A 697 1.46 -10.15 -43.96
CA ILE A 697 2.54 -10.77 -43.17
C ILE A 697 3.59 -11.42 -44.08
N PHE A 698 3.16 -12.16 -45.10
CA PHE A 698 4.08 -12.92 -45.95
C PHE A 698 4.94 -12.03 -46.87
N ASN A 699 4.37 -10.92 -47.34
CA ASN A 699 5.03 -9.95 -48.22
C ASN A 699 5.65 -8.76 -47.48
N ASP A 700 5.45 -8.66 -46.16
CA ASP A 700 5.86 -7.52 -45.32
C ASP A 700 5.33 -6.18 -45.84
N GLN A 701 4.05 -6.17 -46.24
CA GLN A 701 3.37 -5.00 -46.82
C GLN A 701 2.01 -4.82 -46.16
N PHE A 702 1.84 -3.75 -45.40
CA PHE A 702 0.59 -3.41 -44.70
C PHE A 702 0.00 -2.12 -45.27
N PRO A 703 -0.81 -2.18 -46.34
CA PRO A 703 -1.50 -1.00 -46.86
C PRO A 703 -2.30 -0.30 -45.77
N GLN A 704 -2.13 1.02 -45.65
CA GLN A 704 -2.86 1.81 -44.65
C GLN A 704 -4.38 1.74 -44.85
N SER A 705 -4.82 1.56 -46.10
CA SER A 705 -6.24 1.42 -46.42
C SER A 705 -6.88 0.15 -45.85
N GLY A 706 -6.09 -0.89 -45.59
CA GLY A 706 -6.61 -2.23 -45.31
C GLY A 706 -7.45 -2.79 -46.48
N PRO A 707 -8.15 -3.92 -46.26
CA PRO A 707 -9.12 -4.42 -47.21
C PRO A 707 -10.37 -3.52 -47.24
N PRO A 708 -11.19 -3.61 -48.31
CA PRO A 708 -12.42 -2.82 -48.39
C PRO A 708 -13.37 -3.14 -47.22
N PRO A 709 -14.15 -2.16 -46.71
CA PRO A 709 -15.05 -2.37 -45.58
C PRO A 709 -16.05 -3.51 -45.82
N ALA A 710 -16.44 -4.20 -44.73
CA ALA A 710 -17.33 -5.34 -44.80
C ALA A 710 -18.61 -5.05 -45.62
N GLY A 711 -18.87 -5.91 -46.60
CA GLY A 711 -20.04 -5.80 -47.48
C GLY A 711 -19.88 -4.86 -48.68
N ARG A 712 -18.82 -4.04 -48.75
CA ARG A 712 -18.57 -3.16 -49.91
C ARG A 712 -18.06 -3.99 -51.09
N VAL A 713 -18.79 -3.93 -52.20
CA VAL A 713 -18.42 -4.65 -53.44
C VAL A 713 -17.50 -3.84 -54.36
N ALA A 714 -17.49 -2.51 -54.22
CA ALA A 714 -16.61 -1.62 -54.97
C ALA A 714 -16.22 -0.40 -54.13
N ILE A 715 -15.00 0.08 -54.33
CA ILE A 715 -14.46 1.33 -53.77
C ILE A 715 -13.66 2.07 -54.85
N ASP A 716 -13.38 3.35 -54.63
CA ASP A 716 -12.47 4.10 -55.50
C ASP A 716 -11.03 3.60 -55.31
N HIS A 717 -10.21 3.76 -56.35
CA HIS A 717 -8.80 3.40 -56.30
C HIS A 717 -8.07 4.17 -55.21
N ILE A 718 -7.20 3.47 -54.50
CA ILE A 718 -6.35 4.05 -53.46
C ILE A 718 -4.91 3.95 -53.95
N ASP A 719 -4.28 5.11 -54.10
CA ASP A 719 -2.89 5.19 -54.54
C ASP A 719 -1.94 4.52 -53.53
N GLY A 720 -0.91 3.85 -54.04
CA GLY A 720 0.10 3.17 -53.22
C GLY A 720 -0.24 1.73 -52.82
N VAL A 721 -1.42 1.19 -53.20
CA VAL A 721 -1.78 -0.22 -52.97
C VAL A 721 -1.57 -1.05 -54.23
N SER A 722 -0.85 -2.18 -54.11
CA SER A 722 -0.53 -3.03 -55.26
C SER A 722 -1.73 -3.83 -55.76
N ASP A 723 -1.77 -4.10 -57.07
CA ASP A 723 -2.81 -4.98 -57.66
C ASP A 723 -2.75 -6.40 -57.09
N ALA A 724 -1.56 -6.86 -56.68
CA ALA A 724 -1.37 -8.14 -56.03
C ALA A 724 -2.11 -8.23 -54.69
N TYR A 725 -2.14 -7.16 -53.89
CA TYR A 725 -2.91 -7.08 -52.65
C TYR A 725 -4.41 -7.14 -52.91
N TRP A 726 -4.89 -6.38 -53.91
CA TRP A 726 -6.31 -6.41 -54.28
C TRP A 726 -6.72 -7.80 -54.73
N LEU A 727 -5.94 -8.45 -55.60
CA LEU A 727 -6.22 -9.81 -56.04
C LEU A 727 -6.24 -10.79 -54.87
N ALA A 728 -5.22 -10.74 -54.01
CA ALA A 728 -5.12 -11.56 -52.82
C ALA A 728 -6.31 -11.41 -51.87
N THR A 729 -6.94 -10.23 -51.79
CA THR A 729 -8.14 -9.98 -50.98
C THR A 729 -9.46 -10.29 -51.69
N GLY A 730 -9.41 -10.70 -52.97
CA GLY A 730 -10.62 -10.99 -53.76
C GLY A 730 -11.21 -9.79 -54.49
N TYR A 731 -10.40 -8.76 -54.73
CA TYR A 731 -10.75 -7.56 -55.48
C TYR A 731 -9.83 -7.37 -56.68
N ARG A 732 -10.23 -6.51 -57.62
CA ARG A 732 -9.42 -6.15 -58.78
C ARG A 732 -9.64 -4.69 -59.15
N ARG A 733 -8.57 -4.03 -59.56
CA ARG A 733 -8.64 -2.68 -60.13
C ARG A 733 -9.23 -2.70 -61.55
N LEU A 734 -10.25 -1.89 -61.78
CA LEU A 734 -10.93 -1.64 -63.07
C LEU A 734 -11.36 -0.17 -63.13
N GLY A 735 -10.89 0.59 -64.13
CA GLY A 735 -11.36 1.94 -64.45
C GLY A 735 -11.28 2.92 -63.29
N GLY A 736 -10.14 2.93 -62.58
CA GLY A 736 -9.94 3.78 -61.40
C GLY A 736 -10.70 3.32 -60.16
N ARG A 737 -11.26 2.11 -60.15
CA ARG A 737 -12.01 1.55 -59.01
C ARG A 737 -11.54 0.15 -58.67
N VAL A 738 -11.78 -0.28 -57.43
CA VAL A 738 -11.39 -1.60 -56.92
C VAL A 738 -12.67 -2.37 -56.61
N MET A 739 -12.93 -3.45 -57.35
CA MET A 739 -14.19 -4.18 -57.32
C MET A 739 -13.99 -5.66 -56.99
N ARG A 740 -14.90 -6.23 -56.20
CA ARG A 740 -14.86 -7.64 -55.80
C ARG A 740 -15.04 -8.55 -57.01
N VAL A 741 -14.25 -9.62 -57.08
CA VAL A 741 -14.12 -10.42 -58.31
C VAL A 741 -15.40 -11.11 -58.77
N ASP A 742 -16.32 -11.43 -57.85
CA ASP A 742 -17.64 -11.98 -58.19
C ASP A 742 -18.53 -10.96 -58.93
N MET A 743 -18.49 -9.69 -58.50
CA MET A 743 -19.21 -8.60 -59.17
C MET A 743 -18.50 -8.19 -60.46
N ALA A 744 -17.17 -8.22 -60.50
CA ALA A 744 -16.41 -8.02 -61.72
C ALA A 744 -16.79 -9.02 -62.82
N GLU A 745 -16.87 -10.32 -62.48
CA GLU A 745 -17.31 -11.36 -63.42
C GLU A 745 -18.76 -11.15 -63.89
N ARG A 746 -19.66 -10.76 -62.99
CA ARG A 746 -21.06 -10.46 -63.33
C ARG A 746 -21.14 -9.26 -64.28
N LEU A 747 -20.40 -8.19 -63.99
CA LEU A 747 -20.33 -7.00 -64.84
C LEU A 747 -19.75 -7.37 -66.23
N SER A 748 -18.65 -8.12 -66.27
CA SER A 748 -18.08 -8.65 -67.53
C SER A 748 -19.08 -9.50 -68.32
N ALA A 749 -19.98 -10.23 -67.67
CA ALA A 749 -21.03 -11.01 -68.34
C ALA A 749 -22.12 -10.11 -68.97
N VAL A 750 -22.58 -9.08 -68.24
CA VAL A 750 -23.55 -8.09 -68.76
C VAL A 750 -22.95 -7.33 -69.95
N ILE A 751 -21.71 -6.85 -69.82
CA ILE A 751 -21.00 -6.16 -70.91
C ILE A 751 -20.82 -7.07 -72.13
N ARG A 752 -20.41 -8.34 -71.94
CA ARG A 752 -20.28 -9.29 -73.05
C ARG A 752 -21.60 -9.53 -73.76
N THR A 753 -22.70 -9.58 -73.02
CA THR A 753 -24.05 -9.75 -73.60
C THR A 753 -24.44 -8.54 -74.43
N ALA A 754 -24.22 -7.33 -73.92
CA ALA A 754 -24.44 -6.09 -74.66
C ALA A 754 -23.56 -5.99 -75.91
N ALA A 755 -22.30 -6.38 -75.81
CA ALA A 755 -21.34 -6.35 -76.92
C ALA A 755 -21.56 -7.43 -78.00
N ARG A 756 -22.44 -8.42 -77.78
CA ARG A 756 -22.78 -9.42 -78.83
C ARG A 756 -23.45 -8.77 -80.05
N GLY A 757 -24.13 -7.64 -79.85
CA GLY A 757 -24.77 -6.86 -80.92
C GLY A 757 -23.83 -5.89 -81.65
N GLY A 758 -22.53 -5.87 -81.35
CA GLY A 758 -21.58 -4.90 -81.89
C GLY A 758 -21.43 -3.67 -80.99
N LYS A 759 -21.83 -2.50 -81.49
CA LYS A 759 -21.81 -1.23 -80.75
C LYS A 759 -22.86 -1.26 -79.60
N PHE A 760 -22.48 -0.83 -78.40
CA PHE A 760 -23.38 -0.76 -77.24
C PHE A 760 -23.15 0.49 -76.39
N GLN A 761 -24.14 0.86 -75.58
CA GLN A 761 -24.09 2.01 -74.66
C GLN A 761 -23.94 1.56 -73.21
N ILE A 762 -23.51 2.47 -72.33
CA ILE A 762 -23.49 2.24 -70.88
C ILE A 762 -24.93 2.18 -70.36
N SER A 763 -25.35 1.01 -69.85
CA SER A 763 -26.67 0.82 -69.24
C SER A 763 -26.68 1.18 -67.75
N GLU A 764 -27.88 1.44 -67.20
CA GLU A 764 -28.05 1.63 -65.76
C GLU A 764 -27.67 0.40 -64.95
N GLU A 765 -27.92 -0.81 -65.46
CA GLU A 765 -27.52 -2.06 -64.82
C GLU A 765 -25.99 -2.15 -64.67
N MET A 766 -25.23 -1.76 -65.70
CA MET A 766 -23.76 -1.73 -65.63
C MET A 766 -23.27 -0.74 -64.58
N MET A 767 -23.83 0.47 -64.54
CA MET A 767 -23.48 1.50 -63.56
C MET A 767 -23.85 1.07 -62.13
N SER A 768 -24.99 0.41 -61.95
CA SER A 768 -25.47 -0.10 -60.66
C SER A 768 -24.59 -1.23 -60.12
N LEU A 769 -24.26 -2.23 -60.96
CA LEU A 769 -23.42 -3.37 -60.57
C LEU A 769 -22.00 -2.94 -60.22
N ALA A 770 -21.45 -2.01 -60.98
CA ALA A 770 -20.17 -1.41 -60.63
C ALA A 770 -20.34 -0.54 -59.38
N GLY A 771 -21.41 0.26 -59.30
CA GLY A 771 -21.58 1.39 -58.38
C GLY A 771 -20.83 2.64 -58.86
N ALA A 772 -20.71 2.85 -60.18
CA ALA A 772 -19.85 3.86 -60.82
C ALA A 772 -20.67 4.97 -61.47
N THR A 773 -20.07 6.16 -61.61
CA THR A 773 -20.58 7.16 -62.55
C THR A 773 -20.38 6.72 -64.00
N ARG A 774 -21.06 7.38 -64.94
CA ARG A 774 -20.92 7.08 -66.37
C ARG A 774 -19.47 7.22 -66.87
N ASP A 775 -18.73 8.22 -66.39
CA ASP A 775 -17.32 8.43 -66.75
C ASP A 775 -16.41 7.34 -66.18
N GLN A 776 -16.62 6.95 -64.92
CA GLN A 776 -15.90 5.82 -64.32
C GLN A 776 -16.22 4.51 -65.06
N MET A 777 -17.47 4.32 -65.48
CA MET A 777 -17.88 3.14 -66.25
C MET A 777 -17.22 3.11 -67.63
N ALA A 778 -17.05 4.27 -68.29
CA ALA A 778 -16.27 4.38 -69.52
C ALA A 778 -14.81 3.93 -69.33
N ALA A 779 -14.17 4.35 -68.23
CA ALA A 779 -12.81 3.90 -67.89
C ALA A 779 -12.75 2.39 -67.62
N ILE A 780 -13.76 1.81 -66.95
CA ILE A 780 -13.86 0.37 -66.71
C ILE A 780 -13.93 -0.41 -68.04
N LEU A 781 -14.72 0.08 -69.00
CA LEU A 781 -14.84 -0.54 -70.33
C LEU A 781 -13.50 -0.53 -71.09
N ILE A 782 -12.74 0.56 -70.98
CA ILE A 782 -11.40 0.67 -71.60
C ILE A 782 -10.45 -0.37 -71.00
N ASP A 783 -10.42 -0.52 -69.67
CA ASP A 783 -9.59 -1.53 -68.98
C ASP A 783 -10.00 -2.98 -69.31
N LEU A 784 -11.28 -3.21 -69.59
CA LEU A 784 -11.80 -4.50 -70.08
C LEU A 784 -11.60 -4.70 -71.60
N ASN A 785 -10.79 -3.84 -72.24
CA ASN A 785 -10.41 -3.91 -73.65
C ASN A 785 -11.56 -3.62 -74.64
N TYR A 786 -12.45 -2.69 -74.28
CA TYR A 786 -13.43 -2.08 -75.17
C TYR A 786 -12.96 -0.67 -75.58
N ALA A 787 -13.27 -0.25 -76.81
CA ALA A 787 -12.93 1.08 -77.32
C ALA A 787 -14.20 1.93 -77.37
N LYS A 788 -14.09 3.22 -77.00
CA LYS A 788 -15.09 4.22 -77.35
C LYS A 788 -14.98 4.49 -78.85
N VAL A 789 -16.08 4.34 -79.58
CA VAL A 789 -16.11 4.44 -81.05
C VAL A 789 -17.06 5.52 -81.57
N ASP A 790 -17.95 6.05 -80.73
CA ASP A 790 -18.95 7.05 -81.11
C ASP A 790 -19.45 7.86 -79.89
N ASP A 791 -20.12 8.98 -80.16
CA ASP A 791 -20.87 9.79 -79.20
C ASP A 791 -22.25 10.12 -79.78
N ILE A 792 -23.33 9.70 -79.12
CA ILE A 792 -24.70 10.01 -79.54
C ILE A 792 -25.20 11.23 -78.76
N ALA A 793 -25.80 12.21 -79.44
CA ALA A 793 -26.41 13.37 -78.80
C ALA A 793 -27.53 12.93 -77.84
N SER A 794 -27.52 13.48 -76.62
CA SER A 794 -28.60 13.28 -75.64
C SER A 794 -29.90 13.90 -76.16
N GLU A 795 -31.05 13.27 -75.92
CA GLU A 795 -32.38 13.82 -76.25
C GLU A 795 -32.67 15.13 -75.50
N ASP A 796 -31.94 15.35 -74.41
CA ASP A 796 -31.94 16.56 -73.60
C ASP A 796 -30.65 17.36 -73.88
N PRO A 797 -30.73 18.56 -74.51
CA PRO A 797 -29.57 19.34 -74.95
C PRO A 797 -28.70 19.89 -73.82
N GLU A 798 -29.18 19.86 -72.57
CA GLU A 798 -28.38 20.25 -71.40
C GLU A 798 -27.52 19.09 -70.85
N LYS A 799 -27.69 17.87 -71.35
CA LYS A 799 -26.93 16.69 -70.90
C LYS A 799 -25.78 16.31 -71.85
N PRO A 800 -24.64 15.84 -71.33
CA PRO A 800 -23.50 15.44 -72.17
C PRO A 800 -23.85 14.26 -73.09
N PRO A 801 -23.18 14.15 -74.26
CA PRO A 801 -23.41 13.08 -75.22
C PRO A 801 -23.14 11.69 -74.63
N ILE A 802 -23.89 10.69 -75.09
CA ILE A 802 -23.84 9.31 -74.61
C ILE A 802 -22.74 8.54 -75.37
N PRO A 803 -21.67 8.08 -74.69
CA PRO A 803 -20.59 7.38 -75.35
C PRO A 803 -20.99 5.96 -75.78
N VAL A 804 -20.57 5.56 -76.97
CA VAL A 804 -20.80 4.22 -77.55
C VAL A 804 -19.49 3.43 -77.60
N PHE A 805 -19.55 2.16 -77.23
CA PHE A 805 -18.40 1.27 -77.12
C PHE A 805 -18.51 0.05 -78.04
N GLU A 806 -17.36 -0.46 -78.44
CA GLU A 806 -17.22 -1.71 -79.21
C GLU A 806 -16.02 -2.51 -78.70
N ARG A 807 -16.07 -3.84 -78.82
CA ARG A 807 -14.98 -4.73 -78.37
C ARG A 807 -13.77 -4.59 -79.29
N LYS A 808 -12.57 -4.34 -78.75
CA LYS A 808 -11.34 -4.39 -79.54
C LYS A 808 -11.06 -5.82 -79.99
N GLN A 809 -10.94 -6.06 -81.31
CA GLN A 809 -10.45 -7.34 -81.82
C GLN A 809 -8.98 -7.52 -81.41
N ARG A 810 -8.64 -8.66 -80.79
CA ARG A 810 -7.23 -9.03 -80.59
C ARG A 810 -6.60 -9.29 -81.97
N PRO A 811 -5.41 -8.75 -82.28
CA PRO A 811 -4.71 -9.15 -83.50
C PRO A 811 -4.43 -10.65 -83.44
N ALA A 812 -4.87 -11.38 -84.47
CA ALA A 812 -4.57 -12.79 -84.63
C ALA A 812 -3.05 -12.98 -84.66
N LYS A 813 -2.51 -13.88 -83.82
CA LYS A 813 -1.12 -14.31 -83.91
C LYS A 813 -0.90 -14.91 -85.31
N ARG A 814 -0.27 -14.15 -86.21
CA ARG A 814 0.34 -14.66 -87.44
C ARG A 814 1.46 -15.62 -87.06
N GLY A 815 1.53 -16.71 -87.82
CA GLY A 815 2.38 -17.87 -87.56
C GLY A 815 3.88 -17.64 -87.75
N LYS A 816 4.60 -18.69 -87.31
CA LYS A 816 6.00 -19.07 -87.54
C LYS A 816 6.81 -18.27 -88.58
N ALA A 817 8.00 -17.83 -88.15
CA ALA A 817 9.29 -17.91 -88.86
C ALA A 817 10.41 -17.69 -87.81
N GLU A 818 11.28 -18.67 -87.57
CA GLU A 818 12.72 -18.65 -87.96
C GLU A 818 13.44 -17.39 -87.44
N GLY A 819 14.33 -17.45 -86.46
CA GLY A 819 15.61 -18.17 -86.49
C GLY A 819 16.75 -17.14 -86.62
N GLY A 820 17.50 -16.87 -85.54
CA GLY A 820 18.68 -16.00 -85.62
C GLY A 820 19.23 -15.49 -84.28
N LYS A 821 20.36 -16.06 -83.83
CA LYS A 821 21.19 -15.61 -82.69
C LYS A 821 21.79 -14.21 -82.94
N PRO A 822 22.25 -13.51 -81.87
CA PRO A 822 23.71 -13.36 -81.66
C PRO A 822 24.10 -13.47 -80.16
N ARG A 823 25.10 -14.29 -79.79
CA ARG A 823 26.57 -14.05 -79.67
C ARG A 823 27.03 -13.61 -78.26
N GLN A 824 28.06 -14.33 -77.80
CA GLN A 824 28.80 -14.23 -76.54
C GLN A 824 29.80 -13.05 -76.52
N ALA A 825 30.12 -12.56 -75.31
CA ALA A 825 31.48 -12.23 -74.82
C ALA A 825 31.41 -12.06 -73.29
N LYS A 826 31.86 -13.02 -72.46
CA LYS A 826 33.20 -13.21 -71.86
C LYS A 826 33.75 -12.03 -71.02
N SER A 827 33.84 -12.26 -69.71
CA SER A 827 35.07 -12.23 -68.87
C SER A 827 34.71 -12.63 -67.42
N ASN A 828 35.20 -13.78 -66.91
CA ASN A 828 36.40 -13.96 -66.04
C ASN A 828 36.36 -13.13 -64.75
N GLY A 829 36.55 -13.62 -63.52
CA GLY A 829 36.94 -14.90 -62.91
C GLY A 829 36.65 -14.78 -61.38
N GLY A 830 36.96 -15.69 -60.46
CA GLY A 830 37.49 -17.05 -60.44
C GLY A 830 36.85 -17.83 -59.26
N ARG A 831 36.79 -19.17 -59.32
CA ARG A 831 37.62 -20.13 -58.55
C ARG A 831 37.54 -19.95 -57.03
N SER A 832 37.29 -20.97 -56.21
CA SER A 832 37.42 -22.43 -56.40
C SER A 832 36.87 -23.19 -55.19
N ASP A 833 36.44 -24.44 -55.46
CA ASP A 833 36.47 -25.66 -54.63
C ASP A 833 35.76 -25.69 -53.26
N GLY A 834 35.07 -26.76 -52.87
CA GLY A 834 34.95 -28.10 -53.45
C GLY A 834 34.15 -29.01 -52.51
N GLY A 835 33.92 -30.26 -52.94
CA GLY A 835 33.59 -31.37 -52.04
C GLY A 835 32.13 -31.85 -52.00
N LYS A 836 31.77 -32.73 -52.94
CA LYS A 836 30.86 -33.88 -52.72
C LYS A 836 31.65 -34.96 -51.94
N PRO A 837 31.05 -35.97 -51.24
CA PRO A 837 30.24 -37.00 -51.93
C PRO A 837 29.19 -37.79 -51.11
N ASN A 838 28.40 -38.60 -51.86
CA ASN A 838 27.77 -39.91 -51.57
C ASN A 838 26.93 -40.10 -50.28
N GLY A 839 25.70 -40.62 -50.32
CA GLY A 839 25.22 -41.91 -50.88
C GLY A 839 24.55 -42.66 -49.71
N GLY A 840 23.57 -43.56 -49.78
CA GLY A 840 22.69 -44.15 -50.79
C GLY A 840 21.82 -45.22 -50.07
N LYS A 841 20.84 -45.82 -50.79
CA LYS A 841 20.11 -47.10 -50.50
C LYS A 841 19.18 -47.14 -49.26
N ARG A 842 18.13 -47.95 -49.17
CA ARG A 842 17.15 -48.65 -50.06
C ARG A 842 16.18 -49.42 -49.11
N SER A 843 15.03 -49.86 -49.66
CA SER A 843 14.15 -50.99 -49.24
C SER A 843 13.37 -50.89 -47.93
N SER A 844 12.19 -51.52 -47.74
CA SER A 844 11.14 -52.13 -48.58
C SER A 844 10.02 -52.61 -47.62
N GLN A 845 8.77 -52.63 -48.12
CA GLN A 845 7.68 -53.58 -47.81
C GLN A 845 7.36 -53.99 -46.35
N ASP A 846 6.11 -53.81 -45.89
CA ASP A 846 5.05 -54.83 -46.07
C ASP A 846 3.67 -54.40 -45.53
N LYS A 847 2.63 -54.99 -46.14
CA LYS A 847 1.21 -55.08 -45.75
C LYS A 847 0.93 -56.60 -45.62
N PRO A 848 -0.16 -57.14 -44.99
CA PRO A 848 -1.56 -56.84 -45.36
C PRO A 848 -2.67 -57.19 -44.32
N GLY A 849 -3.96 -57.06 -44.73
CA GLY A 849 -5.13 -57.82 -44.23
C GLY A 849 -6.27 -56.98 -43.62
N GLN A 850 -7.37 -56.67 -44.34
CA GLN A 850 -8.69 -57.38 -44.42
C GLN A 850 -9.45 -57.48 -43.08
N GLY A 851 -10.77 -57.26 -42.92
CA GLY A 851 -11.93 -56.99 -43.79
C GLY A 851 -13.19 -56.71 -42.91
N LYS A 852 -14.15 -55.90 -43.39
CA LYS A 852 -15.54 -56.24 -43.83
C LYS A 852 -16.71 -56.19 -42.79
N HIS A 853 -17.69 -55.34 -43.14
CA HIS A 853 -19.17 -55.47 -43.14
C HIS A 853 -20.08 -55.28 -41.90
N GLY A 854 -21.20 -54.56 -42.16
CA GLY A 854 -22.54 -54.73 -41.55
C GLY A 854 -23.20 -53.41 -41.09
N GLN A 855 -23.83 -52.60 -41.96
CA GLN A 855 -25.28 -52.48 -42.22
C GLN A 855 -26.22 -52.21 -41.01
N GLY A 856 -27.04 -51.16 -41.12
CA GLY A 856 -28.27 -50.97 -40.32
C GLY A 856 -28.75 -49.51 -40.16
N LYS A 857 -29.71 -49.08 -40.99
CA LYS A 857 -30.58 -47.87 -40.89
C LYS A 857 -31.96 -48.30 -40.29
N PRO A 858 -33.01 -47.46 -40.15
CA PRO A 858 -33.17 -46.05 -39.73
C PRO A 858 -34.45 -45.81 -38.85
N GLY A 859 -34.77 -44.54 -38.50
CA GLY A 859 -36.13 -44.07 -38.14
C GLY A 859 -36.19 -43.33 -36.79
N ALA A 860 -37.01 -42.30 -36.54
CA ALA A 860 -38.03 -41.61 -37.31
C ALA A 860 -38.28 -40.22 -36.67
N ALA A 861 -38.95 -39.34 -37.43
CA ALA A 861 -39.25 -37.95 -37.09
C ALA A 861 -40.58 -37.77 -36.33
N THR A 862 -40.72 -36.65 -35.59
CA THR A 862 -42.01 -35.96 -35.37
C THR A 862 -41.80 -34.45 -35.18
N ALA A 863 -42.73 -33.65 -35.71
CA ALA A 863 -42.62 -32.20 -35.89
C ALA A 863 -43.77 -31.41 -35.19
N ARG A 864 -43.42 -30.19 -34.73
CA ARG A 864 -44.21 -28.93 -34.52
C ARG A 864 -45.33 -28.92 -33.45
N ALA A 865 -45.66 -27.83 -32.73
CA ALA A 865 -45.74 -26.39 -33.09
C ALA A 865 -45.66 -25.43 -31.83
N PRO A 866 -46.07 -24.12 -31.82
CA PRO A 866 -45.19 -22.98 -31.49
C PRO A 866 -45.65 -21.99 -30.36
N LYS A 867 -44.83 -20.93 -30.13
CA LYS A 867 -45.00 -19.66 -29.32
C LYS A 867 -44.46 -19.72 -27.87
N GLN A 868 -43.84 -18.70 -27.27
CA GLN A 868 -43.95 -17.21 -27.36
C GLN A 868 -42.57 -16.51 -27.17
N PRO A 869 -42.43 -15.21 -27.51
CA PRO A 869 -41.17 -14.48 -27.35
C PRO A 869 -40.86 -14.09 -25.89
N ASP A 870 -39.58 -14.17 -25.55
CA ASP A 870 -39.00 -13.95 -24.22
C ASP A 870 -39.16 -12.47 -23.73
N PRO A 871 -39.72 -12.23 -22.54
CA PRO A 871 -39.89 -10.90 -21.95
C PRO A 871 -38.59 -10.17 -21.54
N ASN A 872 -37.40 -10.77 -21.73
CA ASN A 872 -36.11 -10.14 -21.41
C ASN A 872 -35.33 -9.60 -22.62
N SER A 873 -36.04 -9.22 -23.70
CA SER A 873 -35.42 -8.53 -24.84
C SER A 873 -34.99 -7.08 -24.48
N PRO A 874 -33.72 -6.70 -24.70
CA PRO A 874 -33.20 -5.35 -24.39
C PRO A 874 -33.83 -4.20 -25.19
N PHE A 875 -34.73 -4.48 -26.13
CA PHE A 875 -35.35 -3.50 -27.03
C PHE A 875 -36.76 -3.04 -26.61
N ALA A 876 -37.28 -3.51 -25.46
CA ALA A 876 -38.60 -3.10 -24.97
C ALA A 876 -38.59 -1.84 -24.05
N ILE A 877 -37.42 -1.42 -23.54
CA ILE A 877 -37.33 -0.35 -22.52
C ILE A 877 -37.20 1.06 -23.15
N LEU A 878 -36.77 1.16 -24.42
CA LEU A 878 -36.65 2.43 -25.14
C LEU A 878 -37.97 2.99 -25.68
N ALA A 879 -39.07 2.21 -25.61
CA ALA A 879 -40.40 2.66 -26.03
C ALA A 879 -41.22 3.31 -24.90
N GLN A 880 -40.84 3.12 -23.62
CA GLN A 880 -41.58 3.65 -22.46
C GLN A 880 -41.04 4.99 -21.91
N LEU A 881 -39.79 5.37 -22.24
CA LEU A 881 -39.19 6.64 -21.76
C LEU A 881 -39.48 7.87 -22.65
N LYS A 882 -40.24 7.70 -23.75
CA LYS A 882 -40.61 8.80 -24.67
C LYS A 882 -42.04 9.34 -24.43
N ALA A 883 -42.76 8.81 -23.44
CA ALA A 883 -44.17 9.15 -23.17
C ALA A 883 -44.41 9.89 -21.84
N GLN A 884 -43.38 10.21 -21.06
CA GLN A 884 -43.49 10.99 -19.83
C GLN A 884 -42.41 12.07 -19.79
N GLY A 885 -42.58 13.10 -20.62
CA GLY A 885 -41.81 14.34 -20.58
C GLY A 885 -42.64 15.48 -20.00
N LYS A 886 -42.18 16.03 -18.87
CA LYS A 886 -42.22 17.46 -18.53
C LYS A 886 -40.95 17.80 -17.78
#